data_AF-A0A4Q5MZX9-F1
#
_entry.id   AF-A0A4Q5MZX9-F1
#
_cell.length_a   1.000
_cell.length_b   1.000
_cell.length_c   1.000
_cell.angle_alpha   90.00
_cell.angle_beta   90.00
_cell.angle_gamma   90.00
#
_symmetry.space_group_name_H-M   'P 1'
#
loop_
_entity.id
_entity.type
_entity.pdbx_description
1 polymer ?
#
loop_
_entity_poly.entity_id
_entity_poly.type
_entity_poly.pdbx_seq_one_letter_code
_entity_poly.pdbx_strand_id
1 'polypeptide(L)'
;MAGPPSAVARRRGGGPRAPPRARGLGAHPRRGGRPAGRGHRARRRRRRRGRAGQCRGPPGADPGGRRGRPRRPAGVARRRGGPARPELRHARRARPGAARRGGRGAGAGAVPRRPRCPGAVLGARTQARRRRRRGGGRDRRADRHHLGRAGRARPCRHDRRRRLRRADRSPLPGAGLSRGRTPATTPVRPRGGGAVKRPITRAAAVLLLPTVCGVLALWSLSGRADNLALLPAAVVNLDQIVTSSEGDDEQTIAAGRLLAGALTSPQTPAEETLDWQLTDAGDAEKGLTDGTYQAVLTIPADFSATIAALSKAGRGEGTAEPATIQVRSNDSASVLVGLLTDQVADAAAASVGRQITTGFLVSTFDGFSELSVGLGEAADGGAQLRDGTTALAAGAGTLAAGAGELAVGTGEVAAGAIDLAAGADDLAAGARRVSGGAADLAAGVTTLGTQAATLPQSTQTLATGATQVAGGLGELATGLAALAEQCSLVTPSAEFCGQLGSAASSAGSLVAGADQVAAGTGSLAAAAPALRDGIGTLGAGATALAQGAASVHAGAGALATGVGTLADGAGQAADGAAALSTGATGLATGATDLTVGAQDLAAGLSDAAGGVPDLTGADGAVLADVVVQPVVAQSSRINASPGGATDSAPLVVALVLWLGAFASLLVLEALPARKLAAPSSAAGVALLGWRRSAVWGLVQAAVLGASLPLLGISLVSPVAAVGLTALAAVVFAAINQALVALWGRTGWVVSIALLGAQVAALGGIVPIETAPAVFRALNGVLPVPLVVDGLAHLTLGGQVGSLSTVVASLLGWLVVSLGVSTLVARGRQQTSVARLRRDLVAVPA
;
A
#
# COMPACT_ATOMS: atom_id res chain seq x y z
N MET A 1 -35.03 40.84 27.25
CA MET A 1 -36.38 40.26 27.18
C MET A 1 -36.21 38.77 27.49
N ALA A 2 -36.56 38.32 28.70
CA ALA A 2 -37.91 38.07 29.23
C ALA A 2 -38.32 36.62 28.91
N GLY A 3 -38.68 35.84 29.93
CA GLY A 3 -38.74 34.37 29.85
C GLY A 3 -40.06 33.72 30.27
N PRO A 4 -40.09 32.87 31.32
CA PRO A 4 -40.76 31.55 31.29
C PRO A 4 -41.84 31.48 32.41
N PRO A 5 -42.09 30.39 33.20
CA PRO A 5 -41.86 28.93 33.08
C PRO A 5 -43.08 28.05 33.51
N SER A 6 -42.91 26.71 33.54
CA SER A 6 -43.54 25.72 34.47
C SER A 6 -42.78 24.38 34.32
N ALA A 7 -42.29 23.60 35.32
CA ALA A 7 -42.59 23.37 36.75
C ALA A 7 -43.90 22.56 36.98
N VAL A 8 -44.07 21.56 37.87
CA VAL A 8 -43.41 21.07 39.13
C VAL A 8 -43.61 19.53 39.21
N ALA A 9 -42.63 18.63 39.36
CA ALA A 9 -41.92 18.10 40.56
C ALA A 9 -42.70 17.22 41.60
N ARG A 10 -41.97 16.33 42.32
CA ARG A 10 -42.36 15.39 43.43
C ARG A 10 -42.92 14.01 42.99
N ARG A 11 -42.80 12.90 43.76
CA ARG A 11 -42.20 12.65 45.11
C ARG A 11 -41.67 11.20 45.27
N ARG A 12 -40.95 10.92 46.37
CA ARG A 12 -40.49 9.58 46.83
C ARG A 12 -41.66 8.71 47.35
N GLY A 13 -41.50 7.37 47.32
CA GLY A 13 -42.00 6.50 48.41
C GLY A 13 -42.36 5.04 48.07
N GLY A 14 -41.76 4.08 48.80
CA GLY A 14 -42.39 2.80 49.16
C GLY A 14 -42.22 1.60 48.22
N GLY A 15 -41.55 0.54 48.71
CA GLY A 15 -41.95 -0.85 48.43
C GLY A 15 -42.91 -1.34 49.53
N PRO A 16 -43.67 -2.43 49.31
CA PRO A 16 -43.21 -3.78 49.68
C PRO A 16 -43.45 -4.80 48.53
N ARG A 17 -42.86 -6.01 48.46
CA ARG A 17 -43.03 -7.24 49.29
C ARG A 17 -44.52 -7.67 49.46
N ALA A 18 -44.94 -8.93 49.32
CA ALA A 18 -44.29 -10.16 48.81
C ALA A 18 -45.37 -11.21 48.32
N PRO A 19 -45.36 -12.55 48.58
CA PRO A 19 -45.77 -13.58 47.58
C PRO A 19 -46.89 -14.51 48.15
N PRO A 20 -46.94 -15.88 48.09
CA PRO A 20 -46.28 -16.93 47.27
C PRO A 20 -47.18 -18.14 46.83
N ARG A 21 -46.53 -19.23 46.34
CA ARG A 21 -46.92 -20.67 46.27
C ARG A 21 -47.37 -21.18 44.89
N ALA A 22 -47.04 -22.42 44.44
CA ALA A 22 -46.34 -23.59 45.01
C ALA A 22 -45.35 -24.23 43.96
N ARG A 23 -44.89 -25.52 43.90
CA ARG A 23 -45.14 -26.79 44.63
C ARG A 23 -44.01 -27.84 44.37
N GLY A 24 -43.31 -28.34 45.41
CA GLY A 24 -42.42 -29.55 45.38
C GLY A 24 -41.02 -29.39 44.73
N LEU A 25 -39.86 -29.89 45.23
CA LEU A 25 -39.44 -31.08 46.02
C LEU A 25 -39.36 -32.41 45.22
N GLY A 26 -38.29 -33.24 45.25
CA GLY A 26 -36.92 -33.03 45.77
C GLY A 26 -36.03 -34.32 45.91
N ALA A 27 -34.76 -34.24 45.48
CA ALA A 27 -33.50 -34.92 45.94
C ALA A 27 -33.35 -36.46 46.24
N HIS A 28 -32.42 -37.13 45.51
CA HIS A 28 -31.25 -37.97 45.95
C HIS A 28 -31.36 -39.18 46.98
N PRO A 29 -30.32 -40.05 47.21
CA PRO A 29 -29.16 -40.53 46.40
C PRO A 29 -28.69 -42.03 46.60
N ARG A 30 -27.59 -42.42 45.90
CA ARG A 30 -26.44 -43.34 46.29
C ARG A 30 -26.38 -44.87 45.96
N ARG A 31 -25.10 -45.32 45.83
CA ARG A 31 -24.52 -46.68 45.57
C ARG A 31 -24.69 -47.24 44.14
N GLY A 32 -23.72 -47.95 43.53
CA GLY A 32 -22.28 -48.14 43.85
C GLY A 32 -21.63 -49.35 43.15
N GLY A 33 -20.38 -49.25 42.63
CA GLY A 33 -19.67 -50.38 42.01
C GLY A 33 -18.22 -50.10 41.53
N ARG A 34 -17.36 -51.12 41.58
CA ARG A 34 -15.93 -51.20 41.14
C ARG A 34 -15.54 -52.70 41.07
N PRO A 35 -14.56 -53.17 40.27
CA PRO A 35 -13.12 -52.98 40.59
C PRO A 35 -12.10 -53.01 39.41
N ALA A 36 -10.81 -52.77 39.75
CA ALA A 36 -9.54 -53.22 39.12
C ALA A 36 -9.25 -53.10 37.59
N GLY A 37 -8.01 -52.85 37.14
CA GLY A 37 -6.78 -52.48 37.85
C GLY A 37 -5.48 -52.66 37.03
N ARG A 38 -4.38 -51.96 37.41
CA ARG A 38 -3.02 -51.93 36.80
C ARG A 38 -2.94 -51.36 35.36
N GLY A 39 -1.94 -50.57 34.93
CA GLY A 39 -0.93 -49.78 35.65
C GLY A 39 0.49 -50.36 35.71
N HIS A 40 1.45 -49.80 34.94
CA HIS A 40 2.87 -49.69 35.34
C HIS A 40 3.69 -48.66 34.53
N ARG A 41 4.82 -48.20 35.10
CA ARG A 41 5.80 -47.24 34.51
C ARG A 41 7.11 -47.93 34.06
N ALA A 42 7.69 -47.53 32.92
CA ALA A 42 9.12 -47.68 32.56
C ALA A 42 9.48 -46.61 31.49
N ARG A 43 10.52 -45.76 31.61
CA ARG A 43 11.98 -46.00 31.43
C ARG A 43 12.31 -46.45 29.98
N ARG A 44 13.28 -45.86 29.24
CA ARG A 44 14.53 -45.14 29.63
C ARG A 44 15.21 -44.41 28.43
N ARG A 45 15.97 -43.33 28.72
CA ARG A 45 17.18 -42.78 27.99
C ARG A 45 16.99 -42.29 26.53
N ARG A 46 17.45 -41.10 26.12
CA ARG A 46 18.77 -40.38 26.16
C ARG A 46 19.85 -40.89 25.18
N ARG A 47 20.01 -40.18 24.05
CA ARG A 47 21.23 -39.62 23.36
C ARG A 47 20.78 -39.17 21.96
N ARG A 48 20.97 -37.94 21.43
CA ARG A 48 21.88 -36.77 21.62
C ARG A 48 23.25 -36.89 20.90
N ARG A 49 23.48 -35.95 19.96
CA ARG A 49 24.67 -35.73 19.06
C ARG A 49 24.74 -36.67 17.84
N GLY A 50 25.25 -36.23 16.66
CA GLY A 50 25.73 -34.87 16.30
C GLY A 50 26.30 -34.75 14.86
N ARG A 51 26.57 -33.50 14.44
CA ARG A 51 27.12 -33.06 13.12
C ARG A 51 28.39 -33.83 12.64
N ALA A 52 28.58 -33.98 11.32
CA ALA A 52 29.64 -33.29 10.52
C ALA A 52 29.89 -33.92 9.12
N GLY A 53 30.46 -33.13 8.17
CA GLY A 53 31.01 -33.55 6.87
C GLY A 53 29.97 -33.71 5.74
N GLN A 54 29.93 -32.97 4.62
CA GLN A 54 30.91 -32.45 3.62
C GLN A 54 31.22 -33.37 2.43
N CYS A 55 30.97 -32.80 1.24
CA CYS A 55 31.70 -32.97 -0.03
C CYS A 55 31.85 -34.36 -0.70
N ARG A 56 31.22 -34.51 -1.88
CA ARG A 56 31.93 -34.82 -3.13
C ARG A 56 31.12 -34.41 -4.36
N GLY A 57 31.81 -33.99 -5.43
CA GLY A 57 31.23 -33.57 -6.72
C GLY A 57 31.38 -34.62 -7.84
N PRO A 58 30.99 -34.29 -9.08
CA PRO A 58 30.88 -35.22 -10.20
C PRO A 58 32.09 -35.23 -11.15
N PRO A 59 32.18 -36.23 -12.04
CA PRO A 59 32.76 -36.11 -13.38
C PRO A 59 31.64 -35.97 -14.45
N GLY A 60 31.79 -35.29 -15.58
CA GLY A 60 32.92 -34.44 -16.03
C GLY A 60 33.52 -34.90 -17.37
N ALA A 61 33.08 -34.31 -18.49
CA ALA A 61 33.77 -34.36 -19.79
C ALA A 61 33.26 -33.25 -20.75
N ASP A 62 34.09 -32.24 -20.97
CA ASP A 62 34.11 -31.31 -22.13
C ASP A 62 35.58 -31.33 -22.63
N PRO A 63 35.88 -31.00 -23.91
CA PRO A 63 36.36 -29.64 -24.16
C PRO A 63 36.12 -29.08 -25.58
N GLY A 64 35.13 -28.19 -25.71
CA GLY A 64 35.21 -26.97 -26.56
C GLY A 64 35.16 -27.11 -28.10
N GLY A 65 35.01 -26.00 -28.84
CA GLY A 65 34.77 -24.63 -28.39
C GLY A 65 34.80 -23.58 -29.52
N ARG A 66 34.67 -22.29 -29.13
CA ARG A 66 34.72 -21.04 -29.93
C ARG A 66 33.45 -20.61 -30.72
N ARG A 67 32.88 -19.49 -30.23
CA ARG A 67 32.42 -18.28 -30.97
C ARG A 67 31.42 -18.43 -32.15
N GLY A 68 30.20 -17.91 -31.97
CA GLY A 68 29.39 -17.42 -33.11
C GLY A 68 27.88 -17.24 -32.89
N ARG A 69 27.41 -16.00 -32.75
CA ARG A 69 26.04 -15.56 -33.06
C ARG A 69 26.13 -14.47 -34.16
N PRO A 70 25.05 -14.13 -34.89
CA PRO A 70 23.96 -14.98 -35.38
C PRO A 70 23.62 -14.70 -36.88
N ARG A 71 23.03 -15.65 -37.62
CA ARG A 71 22.37 -15.35 -38.92
C ARG A 71 21.10 -16.18 -39.16
N ARG A 72 20.22 -15.62 -40.01
CA ARG A 72 18.96 -16.20 -40.51
C ARG A 72 19.24 -17.42 -41.41
N PRO A 73 18.19 -18.14 -41.83
CA PRO A 73 17.85 -18.03 -43.26
C PRO A 73 16.39 -17.64 -43.52
N ALA A 74 16.10 -17.23 -44.75
CA ALA A 74 14.75 -17.06 -45.27
C ALA A 74 14.72 -17.40 -46.77
N GLY A 75 13.70 -18.15 -47.20
CA GLY A 75 13.14 -18.09 -48.56
C GLY A 75 13.81 -18.89 -49.69
N VAL A 76 13.09 -19.92 -50.17
CA VAL A 76 13.06 -20.39 -51.58
C VAL A 76 11.58 -20.73 -51.86
N ALA A 77 10.77 -19.91 -52.54
CA ALA A 77 10.73 -19.62 -53.98
C ALA A 77 10.25 -20.83 -54.85
N ARG A 78 8.94 -21.01 -55.05
CA ARG A 78 8.08 -20.45 -56.13
C ARG A 78 8.32 -20.97 -57.57
N ARG A 79 7.36 -21.75 -58.08
CA ARG A 79 6.74 -21.62 -59.43
C ARG A 79 5.24 -21.90 -59.25
N ARG A 80 4.25 -21.09 -59.67
CA ARG A 80 3.90 -20.38 -60.93
C ARG A 80 3.03 -21.23 -61.89
N GLY A 81 1.75 -20.86 -61.99
CA GLY A 81 0.79 -21.31 -63.01
C GLY A 81 -0.58 -20.64 -62.80
N GLY A 82 -1.04 -19.86 -63.79
CA GLY A 82 -2.41 -19.33 -63.91
C GLY A 82 -2.95 -19.64 -65.32
N PRO A 83 -4.02 -19.01 -65.86
CA PRO A 83 -4.54 -17.69 -65.46
C PRO A 83 -6.08 -17.43 -65.55
N ALA A 84 -6.52 -16.37 -64.84
CA ALA A 84 -7.44 -15.28 -65.27
C ALA A 84 -8.93 -15.47 -65.72
N ARG A 85 -9.80 -14.67 -65.04
CA ARG A 85 -10.95 -13.86 -65.56
C ARG A 85 -12.29 -14.59 -65.92
N PRO A 86 -13.43 -13.86 -66.07
CA PRO A 86 -14.03 -12.94 -65.07
C PRO A 86 -15.59 -13.03 -64.98
N GLU A 87 -16.18 -12.16 -64.15
CA GLU A 87 -17.57 -11.64 -64.11
C GLU A 87 -18.75 -12.34 -64.83
N LEU A 88 -19.90 -12.41 -64.13
CA LEU A 88 -21.17 -11.89 -64.69
C LEU A 88 -22.18 -11.50 -63.58
N ARG A 89 -22.93 -10.41 -63.81
CA ARG A 89 -24.09 -9.98 -63.00
C ARG A 89 -25.38 -10.36 -63.72
N HIS A 90 -26.43 -10.76 -62.99
CA HIS A 90 -27.80 -10.64 -63.47
C HIS A 90 -28.79 -10.19 -62.39
N ALA A 91 -29.84 -9.48 -62.82
CA ALA A 91 -30.89 -8.94 -61.97
C ALA A 91 -32.22 -8.82 -62.75
N ARG A 92 -33.32 -9.24 -62.13
CA ARG A 92 -34.73 -8.95 -62.47
C ARG A 92 -35.45 -8.78 -61.11
N ARG A 93 -36.30 -7.78 -60.83
CA ARG A 93 -37.49 -7.21 -61.52
C ARG A 93 -38.66 -8.22 -61.67
N ALA A 94 -39.93 -7.89 -61.41
CA ALA A 94 -40.54 -6.78 -60.62
C ALA A 94 -42.09 -6.96 -60.49
N ARG A 95 -42.65 -6.72 -59.29
CA ARG A 95 -44.09 -6.38 -59.04
C ARG A 95 -45.14 -7.49 -59.43
N PRO A 96 -46.47 -7.24 -59.38
CA PRO A 96 -47.26 -7.32 -58.14
C PRO A 96 -48.60 -8.10 -58.25
N GLY A 97 -49.28 -8.32 -57.12
CA GLY A 97 -50.69 -8.79 -57.09
C GLY A 97 -51.45 -8.20 -55.88
N ALA A 98 -52.75 -7.92 -56.02
CA ALA A 98 -53.55 -7.27 -54.97
C ALA A 98 -55.05 -7.61 -55.00
N ALA A 99 -55.58 -8.13 -53.88
CA ALA A 99 -57.00 -8.10 -53.48
C ALA A 99 -57.02 -8.07 -51.93
N ARG A 100 -57.58 -7.09 -51.22
CA ARG A 100 -58.94 -6.50 -51.11
C ARG A 100 -59.95 -7.34 -50.30
N ARG A 101 -60.21 -6.85 -49.07
CA ARG A 101 -61.36 -7.09 -48.16
C ARG A 101 -61.47 -8.53 -47.59
N GLY A 102 -61.83 -8.71 -46.31
CA GLY A 102 -61.99 -7.72 -45.24
C GLY A 102 -62.70 -8.30 -43.99
N GLY A 103 -62.42 -7.75 -42.81
CA GLY A 103 -63.03 -8.15 -41.54
C GLY A 103 -62.75 -7.12 -40.44
N ARG A 104 -63.61 -7.01 -39.43
CA ARG A 104 -63.47 -6.08 -38.30
C ARG A 104 -63.15 -6.85 -37.01
N GLY A 105 -62.26 -6.30 -36.19
CA GLY A 105 -62.01 -6.74 -34.81
C GLY A 105 -61.26 -5.63 -34.06
N ALA A 106 -61.67 -5.32 -32.84
CA ALA A 106 -61.10 -4.20 -32.06
C ALA A 106 -60.06 -4.70 -31.04
N GLY A 107 -59.05 -3.87 -30.77
CA GLY A 107 -58.04 -4.09 -29.73
C GLY A 107 -57.20 -2.81 -29.55
N ALA A 108 -57.09 -2.33 -28.31
CA ALA A 108 -56.43 -1.05 -27.99
C ALA A 108 -54.99 -1.24 -27.48
N GLY A 109 -54.16 -0.19 -27.56
CA GLY A 109 -52.82 -0.16 -26.94
C GLY A 109 -51.77 0.58 -27.78
N ALA A 110 -51.81 1.92 -27.81
CA ALA A 110 -50.88 2.72 -28.62
C ALA A 110 -49.63 3.18 -27.83
N VAL A 111 -48.46 3.07 -28.47
CA VAL A 111 -47.16 3.56 -27.96
C VAL A 111 -47.05 5.09 -28.14
N PRO A 112 -46.59 5.86 -27.14
CA PRO A 112 -46.36 7.29 -27.30
C PRO A 112 -45.01 7.62 -27.95
N ARG A 113 -45.00 8.61 -28.86
CA ARG A 113 -43.80 9.37 -29.25
C ARG A 113 -43.98 10.86 -28.90
N ARG A 114 -42.85 11.48 -28.50
CA ARG A 114 -42.60 12.93 -28.28
C ARG A 114 -43.20 13.82 -29.42
N PRO A 115 -43.51 15.14 -29.25
CA PRO A 115 -42.55 16.10 -28.65
C PRO A 115 -43.03 17.48 -28.07
N ARG A 116 -42.03 18.28 -27.61
CA ARG A 116 -41.95 19.77 -27.48
C ARG A 116 -42.61 20.50 -26.29
N CYS A 117 -41.97 21.60 -25.90
CA CYS A 117 -42.35 22.60 -24.88
C CYS A 117 -43.03 23.84 -25.53
N PRO A 118 -43.66 24.78 -24.77
CA PRO A 118 -42.93 25.98 -24.30
C PRO A 118 -43.46 26.69 -23.00
N GLY A 119 -42.70 27.69 -22.47
CA GLY A 119 -43.14 28.71 -21.48
C GLY A 119 -43.07 28.28 -19.98
N ALA A 120 -42.29 28.89 -19.07
CA ALA A 120 -42.27 30.27 -18.52
C ALA A 120 -43.41 30.53 -17.48
N VAL A 121 -43.23 31.18 -16.32
CA VAL A 121 -42.70 32.55 -16.05
C VAL A 121 -42.30 32.74 -14.54
N LEU A 122 -41.43 33.73 -14.23
CA LEU A 122 -41.01 34.27 -12.89
C LEU A 122 -40.23 33.31 -11.93
N GLY A 123 -39.23 33.74 -11.13
CA GLY A 123 -38.54 35.04 -10.98
C GLY A 123 -37.90 35.19 -9.57
N ALA A 124 -36.94 36.09 -9.25
CA ALA A 124 -35.99 36.88 -10.05
C ALA A 124 -34.92 37.58 -9.15
N ARG A 125 -33.73 37.95 -9.69
CA ARG A 125 -32.60 38.72 -9.07
C ARG A 125 -31.72 37.88 -8.10
N THR A 126 -30.38 38.00 -8.10
CA THR A 126 -29.53 39.22 -8.07
C THR A 126 -28.42 39.32 -9.16
N GLN A 127 -27.81 40.51 -9.23
CA GLN A 127 -26.66 40.93 -10.07
C GLN A 127 -25.41 41.11 -9.18
N ALA A 128 -24.15 41.35 -9.58
CA ALA A 128 -23.28 41.12 -10.77
C ALA A 128 -21.85 41.63 -10.35
N ARG A 129 -20.75 41.72 -11.11
CA ARG A 129 -20.37 41.65 -12.55
C ARG A 129 -18.94 41.02 -12.62
N ARG A 130 -18.61 40.10 -13.53
CA ARG A 130 -17.83 40.32 -14.79
C ARG A 130 -16.88 41.54 -14.78
N ARG A 131 -15.62 41.45 -15.23
CA ARG A 131 -15.21 41.14 -16.63
C ARG A 131 -13.82 40.45 -16.78
N ARG A 132 -13.62 39.77 -17.92
CA ARG A 132 -12.33 39.29 -18.47
C ARG A 132 -11.77 40.27 -19.52
N ARG A 133 -10.45 40.26 -19.80
CA ARG A 133 -9.84 39.90 -21.12
C ARG A 133 -8.31 40.13 -21.19
N ARG A 134 -7.63 39.25 -21.96
CA ARG A 134 -6.42 39.40 -22.85
C ARG A 134 -5.38 40.52 -22.54
N GLY A 135 -4.06 40.31 -22.63
CA GLY A 135 -3.24 39.10 -22.92
C GLY A 135 -1.98 39.40 -23.76
N GLY A 136 -0.89 38.62 -23.57
CA GLY A 136 0.18 38.40 -24.57
C GLY A 136 1.32 39.43 -24.78
N GLY A 137 2.43 39.29 -24.03
CA GLY A 137 3.79 39.04 -24.59
C GLY A 137 4.74 40.16 -25.08
N ARG A 138 5.99 40.13 -24.56
CA ARG A 138 7.29 40.59 -25.15
C ARG A 138 7.47 42.12 -25.38
N ASP A 139 8.67 42.72 -25.44
CA ASP A 139 10.08 42.38 -25.07
C ASP A 139 10.90 43.72 -25.01
N ARG A 140 11.93 43.85 -24.13
CA ARG A 140 13.17 44.69 -24.28
C ARG A 140 13.04 46.23 -24.54
N ARG A 141 14.04 47.12 -24.37
CA ARG A 141 15.29 47.29 -23.57
C ARG A 141 15.83 48.74 -23.79
N ALA A 142 16.59 49.28 -22.83
CA ALA A 142 17.71 50.25 -23.00
C ALA A 142 17.44 51.66 -23.60
N ASP A 143 18.23 52.72 -23.37
CA ASP A 143 19.34 53.02 -22.43
C ASP A 143 19.40 54.58 -22.20
N ARG A 144 19.80 55.11 -21.02
CA ARG A 144 21.08 55.81 -20.65
C ARG A 144 21.54 56.98 -21.55
N HIS A 145 22.40 57.95 -21.19
CA HIS A 145 23.34 58.28 -20.08
C HIS A 145 23.24 59.81 -19.80
N HIS A 146 23.83 60.54 -18.82
CA HIS A 146 24.52 60.41 -17.50
C HIS A 146 24.42 61.83 -16.82
N LEU A 147 25.09 62.33 -15.76
CA LEU A 147 26.27 62.08 -14.88
C LEU A 147 25.82 62.36 -13.41
N GLY A 148 26.44 61.99 -12.28
CA GLY A 148 27.86 61.80 -11.91
C GLY A 148 28.38 63.06 -11.18
N ARG A 149 29.11 63.08 -10.04
CA ARG A 149 29.75 62.12 -9.08
C ARG A 149 29.98 62.92 -7.76
N ALA A 150 30.39 62.45 -6.57
CA ALA A 150 30.46 61.20 -5.76
C ALA A 150 31.02 61.63 -4.35
N GLY A 151 31.10 60.87 -3.25
CA GLY A 151 30.78 59.48 -2.89
C GLY A 151 31.62 59.02 -1.66
N ARG A 152 31.52 57.72 -1.27
CA ARG A 152 32.34 56.97 -0.26
C ARG A 152 32.13 57.33 1.24
N ALA A 153 32.22 56.39 2.23
CA ALA A 153 32.21 54.92 2.19
C ALA A 153 32.08 54.25 3.60
N ARG A 154 31.39 53.08 3.67
CA ARG A 154 31.56 51.96 4.65
C ARG A 154 31.25 52.28 6.16
N PRO A 155 31.35 51.33 7.13
CA PRO A 155 30.39 50.20 7.27
C PRO A 155 29.99 49.80 8.74
N CYS A 156 29.08 48.80 8.84
CA CYS A 156 28.95 47.77 9.92
C CYS A 156 28.33 48.04 11.33
N ARG A 157 27.53 47.02 11.73
CA ARG A 157 27.22 46.43 13.08
C ARG A 157 26.44 47.19 14.19
N HIS A 158 25.32 46.54 14.57
CA HIS A 158 24.75 46.25 15.91
C HIS A 158 24.52 47.33 17.00
N ASP A 159 23.22 47.50 17.26
CA ASP A 159 22.54 47.34 18.57
C ASP A 159 22.63 48.40 19.70
N ARG A 160 21.73 48.20 20.67
CA ARG A 160 21.43 48.99 21.87
C ARG A 160 22.09 48.30 23.09
N ARG A 161 22.17 48.82 24.33
CA ARG A 161 21.35 49.83 25.05
C ARG A 161 22.18 50.60 26.11
N ARG A 162 21.73 51.83 26.40
CA ARG A 162 21.64 52.55 27.70
C ARG A 162 22.56 52.15 28.90
N ARG A 163 23.15 53.17 29.54
CA ARG A 163 22.88 53.66 30.94
C ARG A 163 23.63 55.00 31.13
N LEU A 164 23.00 56.13 31.45
CA LEU A 164 22.39 56.59 32.72
C LEU A 164 23.37 56.94 33.87
N ARG A 165 23.56 58.25 34.08
CA ARG A 165 23.75 59.05 35.33
C ARG A 165 23.69 60.53 34.88
N ARG A 166 22.85 61.46 35.38
CA ARG A 166 22.65 62.02 36.75
C ARG A 166 23.95 62.61 37.33
N ALA A 167 24.00 63.84 37.85
CA ALA A 167 23.00 64.94 37.90
C ALA A 167 23.69 66.28 38.25
N ASP A 168 22.92 67.39 38.23
CA ASP A 168 23.15 68.67 38.95
C ASP A 168 24.43 69.50 38.61
N ARG A 169 24.49 70.84 38.80
CA ARG A 169 23.48 71.85 39.20
C ARG A 169 23.78 73.23 38.58
N SER A 170 22.79 74.13 38.56
CA SER A 170 22.87 75.50 38.02
C SER A 170 23.50 76.53 39.01
N PRO A 171 23.91 77.73 38.55
CA PRO A 171 24.76 78.66 39.32
C PRO A 171 24.01 79.81 40.01
N LEU A 172 24.72 80.59 40.85
CA LEU A 172 24.38 81.96 41.25
C LEU A 172 25.65 82.86 41.32
N PRO A 173 25.53 84.20 41.13
CA PRO A 173 26.65 85.14 41.12
C PRO A 173 26.88 85.86 42.46
N GLY A 174 28.08 86.44 42.62
CA GLY A 174 28.41 87.40 43.69
C GLY A 174 28.33 88.87 43.22
N ALA A 175 28.11 89.79 44.15
CA ALA A 175 28.03 91.24 43.91
C ALA A 175 29.29 91.99 44.39
N GLY A 176 29.39 93.30 44.11
CA GLY A 176 30.21 94.21 44.95
C GLY A 176 31.18 95.19 44.27
N LEU A 177 30.64 96.30 43.75
CA LEU A 177 31.11 97.69 43.93
C LEU A 177 32.56 98.17 43.61
N SER A 178 32.56 99.38 43.02
CA SER A 178 33.51 100.51 43.20
C SER A 178 34.77 100.62 42.32
N ARG A 179 35.25 101.87 42.18
CA ARG A 179 36.38 102.34 41.33
C ARG A 179 37.46 102.98 42.22
N GLY A 180 38.75 102.85 41.87
CA GLY A 180 39.82 103.62 42.53
C GLY A 180 41.19 103.55 41.85
N ARG A 181 41.59 104.65 41.18
CA ARG A 181 42.96 105.14 40.85
C ARG A 181 44.12 104.15 40.55
N THR A 182 44.60 104.20 39.30
CA THR A 182 45.99 104.49 38.82
C THR A 182 47.18 104.57 39.81
N PRO A 183 48.46 104.31 39.40
CA PRO A 183 49.00 104.29 38.02
C PRO A 183 49.92 103.09 37.67
N ALA A 184 50.68 103.21 36.57
CA ALA A 184 51.41 102.15 35.86
C ALA A 184 52.78 101.71 36.45
N THR A 185 53.29 100.58 35.96
CA THR A 185 54.73 100.29 35.79
C THR A 185 54.93 99.27 34.65
N THR A 186 56.14 99.20 34.08
CA THR A 186 56.50 98.49 32.84
C THR A 186 57.02 97.05 33.05
N PRO A 187 57.10 96.20 32.01
CA PRO A 187 57.17 94.74 32.16
C PRO A 187 58.59 94.17 32.24
N VAL A 188 58.72 92.99 32.88
CA VAL A 188 59.88 92.11 32.77
C VAL A 188 59.47 90.75 32.22
N ARG A 189 60.21 90.27 31.22
CA ARG A 189 60.05 88.96 30.59
C ARG A 189 61.30 88.13 30.90
N PRO A 190 61.16 86.85 31.29
CA PRO A 190 62.16 85.86 30.92
C PRO A 190 61.60 84.89 29.87
N ARG A 191 62.47 84.46 28.94
CA ARG A 191 62.22 83.31 28.06
C ARG A 191 62.87 82.07 28.69
N GLY A 192 62.22 80.92 28.60
CA GLY A 192 62.79 79.63 28.97
C GLY A 192 62.09 78.50 28.22
N GLY A 193 62.68 78.05 27.10
CA GLY A 193 62.08 77.02 26.24
C GLY A 193 62.69 75.64 26.46
N GLY A 194 61.86 74.59 26.57
CA GLY A 194 62.34 73.22 26.77
C GLY A 194 61.35 72.10 26.41
N ALA A 195 61.71 71.28 25.42
CA ALA A 195 61.26 69.89 25.23
C ALA A 195 59.74 69.58 25.11
N VAL A 196 59.09 70.06 24.03
CA VAL A 196 57.69 69.70 23.65
C VAL A 196 57.53 68.24 23.16
N LYS A 197 58.57 67.39 23.16
CA LYS A 197 58.54 66.01 22.59
C LYS A 197 57.83 64.93 23.44
N ARG A 198 57.21 65.27 24.58
CA ARG A 198 56.61 64.30 25.54
C ARG A 198 55.06 64.07 25.54
N PRO A 199 54.18 64.90 24.91
CA PRO A 199 52.74 64.64 24.95
C PRO A 199 52.27 63.69 23.83
N ILE A 200 52.84 63.78 22.63
CA ILE A 200 52.38 63.04 21.44
C ILE A 200 52.48 61.52 21.64
N THR A 201 53.60 61.04 22.20
CA THR A 201 53.80 59.61 22.50
C THR A 201 52.83 59.07 23.57
N ARG A 202 52.38 59.92 24.49
CA ARG A 202 51.36 59.57 25.49
C ARG A 202 49.96 59.54 24.88
N ALA A 203 49.62 60.49 24.03
CA ALA A 203 48.36 60.50 23.29
C ALA A 203 48.24 59.27 22.35
N ALA A 204 49.32 58.93 21.65
CA ALA A 204 49.38 57.73 20.81
C ALA A 204 49.13 56.44 21.63
N ALA A 205 49.75 56.31 22.80
CA ALA A 205 49.54 55.15 23.68
C ALA A 205 48.07 55.02 24.16
N VAL A 206 47.39 56.13 24.43
CA VAL A 206 45.97 56.13 24.84
C VAL A 206 45.03 55.71 23.70
N LEU A 207 45.38 55.98 22.43
CA LEU A 207 44.57 55.57 21.27
C LEU A 207 44.91 54.15 20.77
N LEU A 208 46.19 53.77 20.79
CA LEU A 208 46.68 52.46 20.36
C LEU A 208 46.25 51.33 21.31
N LEU A 209 46.19 51.58 22.61
CA LEU A 209 45.89 50.55 23.60
C LEU A 209 44.47 49.96 23.43
N PRO A 210 43.37 50.75 23.35
CA PRO A 210 42.03 50.19 23.11
C PRO A 210 41.88 49.57 21.71
N THR A 211 42.56 50.11 20.70
CA THR A 211 42.46 49.61 19.32
C THR A 211 43.20 48.29 19.13
N VAL A 212 44.37 48.09 19.75
CA VAL A 212 45.05 46.78 19.79
C VAL A 212 44.19 45.73 20.49
N CYS A 213 43.60 46.05 21.66
CA CYS A 213 42.71 45.13 22.35
C CYS A 213 41.47 44.77 21.51
N GLY A 214 40.88 45.75 20.81
CA GLY A 214 39.75 45.53 19.90
C GLY A 214 40.10 44.67 18.67
N VAL A 215 41.28 44.86 18.09
CA VAL A 215 41.78 44.03 16.97
C VAL A 215 42.06 42.60 17.43
N LEU A 216 42.65 42.40 18.61
CA LEU A 216 42.87 41.06 19.17
C LEU A 216 41.54 40.33 19.44
N ALA A 217 40.54 41.02 19.99
CA ALA A 217 39.21 40.44 20.20
C ALA A 217 38.50 40.09 18.87
N LEU A 218 38.61 40.94 17.85
CA LEU A 218 38.05 40.66 16.52
C LEU A 218 38.78 39.52 15.80
N TRP A 219 40.10 39.38 15.98
CA TRP A 219 40.86 38.27 15.42
C TRP A 219 40.55 36.96 16.13
N SER A 220 40.43 36.96 17.46
CA SER A 220 39.99 35.81 18.26
C SER A 220 38.63 35.27 17.82
N LEU A 221 37.69 36.17 17.51
CA LEU A 221 36.35 35.83 17.01
C LEU A 221 36.30 35.48 15.51
N SER A 222 37.39 35.67 14.76
CA SER A 222 37.43 35.37 13.32
C SER A 222 37.63 33.87 13.07
N GLY A 223 36.92 33.32 12.08
CA GLY A 223 36.95 31.89 11.75
C GLY A 223 36.20 30.96 12.72
N ARG A 224 35.73 31.45 13.88
CA ARG A 224 35.14 30.58 14.92
C ARG A 224 33.86 29.84 14.49
N ALA A 225 33.10 30.38 13.54
CA ALA A 225 31.92 29.70 12.98
C ALA A 225 32.31 28.63 11.95
N ASP A 226 33.32 28.92 11.13
CA ASP A 226 33.85 28.00 10.11
C ASP A 226 34.64 26.84 10.76
N ASN A 227 35.22 27.09 11.93
CA ASN A 227 35.95 26.11 12.76
C ASN A 227 35.05 25.28 13.69
N LEU A 228 33.72 25.29 13.54
CA LEU A 228 32.82 24.44 14.35
C LEU A 228 33.07 22.95 14.09
N ALA A 229 33.41 22.58 12.85
CA ALA A 229 33.87 21.24 12.46
C ALA A 229 35.25 20.84 13.03
N LEU A 230 35.83 21.61 13.96
CA LEU A 230 36.99 21.22 14.78
C LEU A 230 36.63 20.88 16.23
N LEU A 231 35.33 20.86 16.57
CA LEU A 231 34.83 20.48 17.90
C LEU A 231 34.60 18.96 17.94
N PRO A 232 35.39 18.19 18.70
CA PRO A 232 35.26 16.73 18.75
C PRO A 232 33.94 16.33 19.41
N ALA A 233 33.23 15.42 18.75
CA ALA A 233 31.97 14.86 19.20
C ALA A 233 31.94 13.35 18.92
N ALA A 234 31.27 12.57 19.76
CA ALA A 234 31.22 11.11 19.64
C ALA A 234 29.85 10.65 19.12
N VAL A 235 29.85 9.71 18.16
CA VAL A 235 28.67 8.90 17.81
C VAL A 235 28.86 7.50 18.37
N VAL A 236 27.91 7.05 19.19
CA VAL A 236 27.84 5.70 19.74
C VAL A 236 26.67 4.98 19.09
N ASN A 237 26.96 4.01 18.22
CA ASN A 237 25.92 3.28 17.50
C ASN A 237 25.72 1.88 18.10
N LEU A 238 24.63 1.68 18.84
CA LEU A 238 24.26 0.38 19.43
C LEU A 238 23.27 -0.40 18.55
N ASP A 239 22.77 0.20 17.47
CA ASP A 239 21.69 -0.29 16.60
C ASP A 239 21.97 -1.68 16.00
N GLN A 240 20.97 -2.55 16.06
CA GLN A 240 21.01 -3.87 15.44
C GLN A 240 20.24 -3.86 14.11
N ILE A 241 20.87 -4.39 13.05
CA ILE A 241 20.22 -4.56 11.76
C ILE A 241 19.01 -5.50 11.91
N VAL A 242 17.87 -5.08 11.36
CA VAL A 242 16.64 -5.86 11.34
C VAL A 242 16.31 -6.27 9.90
N THR A 243 16.16 -7.57 9.67
CA THR A 243 15.59 -8.09 8.43
C THR A 243 14.07 -8.17 8.56
N SER A 244 13.35 -7.47 7.69
CA SER A 244 11.90 -7.58 7.54
C SER A 244 11.60 -8.33 6.25
N SER A 245 10.97 -9.50 6.36
CA SER A 245 10.39 -10.18 5.19
C SER A 245 9.09 -9.46 4.85
N GLU A 246 8.96 -8.98 3.62
CA GLU A 246 7.76 -8.30 3.12
C GLU A 246 7.39 -8.91 1.77
N GLY A 247 6.47 -9.86 1.79
CA GLY A 247 6.29 -10.82 0.68
C GLY A 247 7.48 -11.77 0.57
N ASP A 248 7.90 -12.06 -0.66
CA ASP A 248 9.05 -12.91 -0.98
C ASP A 248 10.41 -12.19 -0.83
N ASP A 249 10.44 -10.87 -0.61
CA ASP A 249 11.67 -10.08 -0.49
C ASP A 249 12.09 -9.86 0.99
N GLU A 250 13.38 -10.12 1.29
CA GLU A 250 14.00 -9.76 2.58
C GLU A 250 14.57 -8.33 2.54
N GLN A 251 13.85 -7.35 3.08
CA GLN A 251 14.38 -6.00 3.25
C GLN A 251 15.26 -5.88 4.51
N THR A 252 16.48 -5.37 4.34
CA THR A 252 17.45 -5.19 5.44
C THR A 252 17.48 -3.74 5.92
N ILE A 253 16.94 -3.49 7.11
CA ILE A 253 16.86 -2.16 7.72
C ILE A 253 18.06 -1.96 8.66
N ALA A 254 18.84 -0.91 8.38
CA ALA A 254 20.08 -0.57 9.08
C ALA A 254 20.16 0.93 9.40
N ALA A 255 19.04 1.50 9.88
CA ALA A 255 18.82 2.93 10.00
C ALA A 255 19.82 3.63 10.93
N GLY A 256 20.26 3.00 12.02
CA GLY A 256 21.26 3.57 12.91
C GLY A 256 22.64 3.66 12.25
N ARG A 257 22.97 2.74 11.34
CA ARG A 257 24.20 2.85 10.52
C ARG A 257 24.10 3.96 9.48
N LEU A 258 22.91 4.22 8.92
CA LEU A 258 22.68 5.35 8.02
C LEU A 258 22.80 6.69 8.77
N LEU A 259 22.19 6.81 9.95
CA LEU A 259 22.33 8.01 10.80
C LEU A 259 23.78 8.24 11.24
N ALA A 260 24.47 7.21 11.74
CA ALA A 260 25.87 7.31 12.12
C ALA A 260 26.75 7.72 10.93
N GLY A 261 26.57 7.09 9.76
CA GLY A 261 27.30 7.44 8.54
C GLY A 261 27.02 8.86 8.03
N ALA A 262 25.78 9.35 8.16
CA ALA A 262 25.44 10.72 7.79
C ALA A 262 26.09 11.77 8.71
N LEU A 263 26.32 11.44 9.99
CA LEU A 263 27.03 12.30 10.94
C LEU A 263 28.55 12.26 10.75
N THR A 264 29.15 11.07 10.59
CA THR A 264 30.62 10.91 10.46
C THR A 264 31.14 11.11 9.04
N SER A 265 30.26 11.22 8.04
CA SER A 265 30.62 11.41 6.62
C SER A 265 29.59 12.30 5.89
N PRO A 266 29.44 13.58 6.31
CA PRO A 266 28.53 14.52 5.70
C PRO A 266 28.78 14.68 4.20
N GLN A 267 27.71 14.86 3.43
CA GLN A 267 27.79 14.91 1.96
C GLN A 267 28.05 16.33 1.43
N THR A 268 27.84 17.36 2.26
CA THR A 268 28.09 18.76 1.91
C THR A 268 28.83 19.52 3.02
N PRO A 269 29.66 20.53 2.68
CA PRO A 269 30.31 21.40 3.67
C PRO A 269 29.35 22.30 4.49
N ALA A 270 28.04 22.17 4.31
CA ALA A 270 27.03 22.82 5.13
C ALA A 270 26.50 21.92 6.26
N GLU A 271 26.85 20.63 6.23
CA GLU A 271 26.49 19.62 7.25
C GLU A 271 27.64 19.36 8.24
N GLU A 272 28.89 19.69 7.85
CA GLU A 272 30.09 19.73 8.71
C GLU A 272 29.90 20.73 9.87
N THR A 273 29.38 20.23 10.98
CA THR A 273 28.95 21.05 12.14
C THR A 273 29.74 20.75 13.41
N LEU A 274 30.15 19.50 13.60
CA LEU A 274 31.05 19.01 14.65
C LEU A 274 31.93 17.89 14.04
N ASP A 275 33.10 17.64 14.63
CA ASP A 275 33.97 16.50 14.27
C ASP A 275 33.42 15.22 14.90
N TRP A 276 32.45 14.60 14.23
CA TRP A 276 31.78 13.38 14.68
C TRP A 276 32.65 12.14 14.45
N GLN A 277 33.14 11.55 15.54
CA GLN A 277 33.95 10.33 15.54
C GLN A 277 33.12 9.14 16.07
N LEU A 278 33.18 7.99 15.40
CA LEU A 278 32.50 6.77 15.85
C LEU A 278 33.31 6.10 16.97
N THR A 279 32.72 5.89 18.15
CA THR A 279 33.40 5.27 19.30
C THR A 279 32.46 4.44 20.18
N ASP A 280 33.03 3.71 21.14
CA ASP A 280 32.29 2.88 22.10
C ASP A 280 31.67 3.72 23.23
N ALA A 281 30.54 3.26 23.77
CA ALA A 281 29.82 3.96 24.86
C ALA A 281 30.71 4.29 26.08
N GLY A 282 31.63 3.38 26.44
CA GLY A 282 32.55 3.54 27.57
C GLY A 282 33.80 4.40 27.29
N ASP A 283 33.99 4.85 26.05
CA ASP A 283 34.95 5.88 25.65
C ASP A 283 34.24 7.24 25.56
N ALA A 284 33.09 7.28 24.89
CA ALA A 284 32.24 8.47 24.78
C ALA A 284 31.90 9.11 26.15
N GLU A 285 31.47 8.30 27.13
CA GLU A 285 31.15 8.79 28.49
C GLU A 285 32.36 9.44 29.19
N LYS A 286 33.56 8.85 29.02
CA LYS A 286 34.79 9.39 29.58
C LYS A 286 35.21 10.66 28.88
N GLY A 287 35.23 10.65 27.54
CA GLY A 287 35.58 11.83 26.76
C GLY A 287 34.65 13.01 27.01
N LEU A 288 33.35 12.76 27.26
CA LEU A 288 32.40 13.81 27.66
C LEU A 288 32.63 14.34 29.09
N THR A 289 33.20 13.52 29.98
CA THR A 289 33.51 13.87 31.37
C THR A 289 34.84 14.62 31.50
N ASP A 290 35.86 14.15 30.78
CA ASP A 290 37.24 14.66 30.80
C ASP A 290 37.47 15.82 29.81
N GLY A 291 36.56 16.02 28.84
CA GLY A 291 36.58 17.11 27.85
C GLY A 291 37.13 16.75 26.46
N THR A 292 37.47 15.48 26.21
CA THR A 292 37.88 14.97 24.89
C THR A 292 36.78 15.06 23.84
N TYR A 293 35.51 14.89 24.25
CA TYR A 293 34.33 15.12 23.41
C TYR A 293 33.45 16.19 24.05
N GLN A 294 32.95 17.13 23.26
CA GLN A 294 32.05 18.18 23.72
C GLN A 294 30.58 17.74 23.67
N ALA A 295 30.30 16.71 22.87
CA ALA A 295 28.99 16.12 22.63
C ALA A 295 29.09 14.60 22.41
N VAL A 296 28.04 13.87 22.79
CA VAL A 296 27.84 12.44 22.52
C VAL A 296 26.42 12.24 21.98
N LEU A 297 26.30 11.56 20.84
CA LEU A 297 25.03 11.09 20.28
C LEU A 297 25.00 9.57 20.33
N THR A 298 24.06 9.01 21.08
CA THR A 298 23.88 7.56 21.24
C THR A 298 22.62 7.11 20.50
N ILE A 299 22.79 6.17 19.57
CA ILE A 299 21.72 5.49 18.84
C ILE A 299 21.37 4.19 19.60
N PRO A 300 20.15 4.00 20.10
CA PRO A 300 19.72 2.79 20.82
C PRO A 300 19.78 1.51 19.98
N ALA A 301 19.79 0.35 20.65
CA ALA A 301 19.91 -0.96 20.00
C ALA A 301 18.66 -1.40 19.22
N ASP A 302 17.51 -0.80 19.56
CA ASP A 302 16.18 -1.01 19.00
C ASP A 302 15.84 -0.03 17.87
N PHE A 303 16.71 0.92 17.52
CA PHE A 303 16.41 2.03 16.60
C PHE A 303 15.88 1.55 15.23
N SER A 304 16.56 0.60 14.57
CA SER A 304 16.08 -0.02 13.32
C SER A 304 14.84 -0.91 13.52
N ALA A 305 14.62 -1.47 14.71
CA ALA A 305 13.44 -2.28 15.01
C ALA A 305 12.19 -1.42 15.17
N THR A 306 12.30 -0.28 15.84
CA THR A 306 11.21 0.71 16.00
C THR A 306 10.84 1.34 14.66
N ILE A 307 11.82 1.63 13.80
CA ILE A 307 11.59 2.08 12.41
C ILE A 307 10.91 0.96 11.56
N ALA A 308 11.32 -0.30 11.73
CA ALA A 308 10.64 -1.43 11.07
C ALA A 308 9.21 -1.67 11.60
N ALA A 309 8.93 -1.33 12.86
CA ALA A 309 7.60 -1.40 13.46
C ALA A 309 6.66 -0.32 12.90
N LEU A 310 7.16 0.88 12.55
CA LEU A 310 6.37 1.93 11.94
C LEU A 310 5.72 1.49 10.61
N SER A 311 6.48 0.81 9.73
CA SER A 311 5.93 0.25 8.48
C SER A 311 4.82 -0.79 8.73
N LYS A 312 4.96 -1.60 9.79
CA LYS A 312 3.95 -2.61 10.17
C LYS A 312 2.70 -1.96 10.76
N ALA A 313 2.85 -0.97 11.64
CA ALA A 313 1.75 -0.19 12.17
C ALA A 313 0.97 0.55 11.05
N GLY A 314 1.66 1.00 10.00
CA GLY A 314 1.02 1.54 8.78
C GLY A 314 0.12 0.54 8.04
N ARG A 315 0.41 -0.76 8.16
CA ARG A 315 -0.41 -1.87 7.64
C ARG A 315 -1.42 -2.41 8.67
N GLY A 316 -1.60 -1.72 9.81
CA GLY A 316 -2.48 -2.14 10.91
C GLY A 316 -1.88 -3.22 11.83
N GLU A 317 -0.60 -3.58 11.65
CA GLU A 317 0.10 -4.63 12.41
C GLU A 317 0.90 -4.03 13.59
N GLY A 318 0.24 -3.87 14.73
CA GLY A 318 0.89 -3.41 15.98
C GLY A 318 0.77 -1.90 16.22
N THR A 319 1.70 -1.35 17.00
CA THR A 319 1.67 0.05 17.47
C THR A 319 2.85 0.85 16.92
N ALA A 320 2.58 2.07 16.46
CA ALA A 320 3.62 3.02 16.06
C ALA A 320 4.20 3.73 17.29
N GLU A 321 5.53 3.73 17.42
CA GLU A 321 6.28 4.52 18.39
C GLU A 321 7.42 5.26 17.68
N PRO A 322 7.78 6.49 18.07
CA PRO A 322 8.87 7.24 17.45
C PRO A 322 10.22 6.69 17.90
N ALA A 323 11.16 6.51 16.96
CA ALA A 323 12.50 6.07 17.29
C ALA A 323 13.26 7.18 18.03
N THR A 324 13.88 6.87 19.17
CA THR A 324 14.58 7.88 19.98
C THR A 324 16.09 7.84 19.73
N ILE A 325 16.73 9.00 19.79
CA ILE A 325 18.20 9.13 19.85
C ILE A 325 18.57 9.95 21.09
N GLN A 326 19.62 9.56 21.81
CA GLN A 326 20.02 10.23 23.04
C GLN A 326 21.18 11.17 22.77
N VAL A 327 21.09 12.40 23.27
CA VAL A 327 22.04 13.48 22.99
C VAL A 327 22.57 14.01 24.31
N ARG A 328 23.89 14.03 24.52
CA ARG A 328 24.51 14.44 25.78
C ARG A 328 25.63 15.44 25.53
N SER A 329 25.57 16.58 26.20
CA SER A 329 26.60 17.64 26.20
C SER A 329 27.14 17.88 27.60
N ASN A 330 28.24 18.63 27.71
CA ASN A 330 28.80 19.06 29.00
C ASN A 330 28.91 20.58 29.04
N ASP A 331 27.94 21.25 29.66
CA ASP A 331 27.84 22.72 29.69
C ASP A 331 29.02 23.39 30.43
N SER A 332 29.77 22.62 31.24
CA SER A 332 30.95 23.11 31.96
C SER A 332 32.15 23.43 31.06
N ALA A 333 32.22 22.84 29.86
CA ALA A 333 33.23 23.18 28.87
C ALA A 333 32.79 24.36 27.99
N SER A 334 31.54 24.34 27.50
CA SER A 334 30.90 25.53 26.93
C SER A 334 29.38 25.40 26.83
N VAL A 335 28.65 26.32 27.47
CA VAL A 335 27.17 26.45 27.40
C VAL A 335 26.67 26.61 25.95
N LEU A 336 27.48 27.19 25.06
CA LEU A 336 27.13 27.33 23.64
C LEU A 336 27.09 25.98 22.90
N VAL A 337 27.89 24.99 23.32
CA VAL A 337 27.92 23.68 22.65
C VAL A 337 26.70 22.84 23.04
N GLY A 338 26.19 22.93 24.27
CA GLY A 338 24.90 22.30 24.60
C GLY A 338 23.78 22.73 23.67
N LEU A 339 23.60 24.05 23.50
CA LEU A 339 22.60 24.63 22.60
C LEU A 339 22.84 24.29 21.11
N LEU A 340 24.10 24.20 20.67
CA LEU A 340 24.44 23.81 19.30
C LEU A 340 24.18 22.31 19.06
N THR A 341 24.50 21.46 20.03
CA THR A 341 24.38 20.00 19.91
C THR A 341 22.92 19.58 19.84
N ASP A 342 22.06 20.17 20.68
CA ASP A 342 20.61 19.98 20.63
C ASP A 342 20.07 20.31 19.21
N GLN A 343 20.46 21.46 18.64
CA GLN A 343 20.06 21.87 17.29
C GLN A 343 20.59 20.97 16.16
N VAL A 344 21.84 20.49 16.26
CA VAL A 344 22.44 19.58 15.26
C VAL A 344 21.78 18.20 15.33
N ALA A 345 21.48 17.70 16.52
CA ALA A 345 20.80 16.42 16.69
C ALA A 345 19.32 16.48 16.26
N ASP A 346 18.60 17.56 16.55
CA ASP A 346 17.26 17.82 16.02
C ASP A 346 17.28 17.86 14.47
N ALA A 347 18.27 18.51 13.87
CA ALA A 347 18.42 18.59 12.42
C ALA A 347 18.74 17.22 11.78
N ALA A 348 19.54 16.37 12.45
CA ALA A 348 19.86 15.01 12.02
C ALA A 348 18.68 14.04 12.19
N ALA A 349 17.95 14.12 13.30
CA ALA A 349 16.69 13.41 13.51
C ALA A 349 15.67 13.79 12.42
N ALA A 350 15.53 15.08 12.12
CA ALA A 350 14.64 15.56 11.07
C ALA A 350 15.11 15.21 9.64
N SER A 351 16.41 15.02 9.38
CA SER A 351 16.91 14.65 8.04
C SER A 351 16.67 13.17 7.74
N VAL A 352 16.99 12.27 8.68
CA VAL A 352 16.68 10.84 8.60
C VAL A 352 15.16 10.62 8.66
N GLY A 353 14.45 11.36 9.52
CA GLY A 353 13.01 11.29 9.64
C GLY A 353 12.29 11.56 8.33
N ARG A 354 12.67 12.61 7.58
CA ARG A 354 12.12 12.89 6.23
C ARG A 354 12.32 11.74 5.24
N GLN A 355 13.43 11.00 5.32
CA GLN A 355 13.64 9.82 4.46
C GLN A 355 12.67 8.69 4.84
N ILE A 356 12.51 8.41 6.14
CA ILE A 356 11.56 7.41 6.67
C ILE A 356 10.12 7.77 6.27
N THR A 357 9.68 9.01 6.53
CA THR A 357 8.35 9.51 6.13
C THR A 357 8.12 9.39 4.62
N THR A 358 9.12 9.66 3.80
CA THR A 358 8.99 9.55 2.33
C THR A 358 8.86 8.09 1.90
N GLY A 359 9.69 7.18 2.43
CA GLY A 359 9.60 5.74 2.14
C GLY A 359 8.28 5.13 2.60
N PHE A 360 7.81 5.50 3.80
CA PHE A 360 6.51 5.11 4.34
C PHE A 360 5.36 5.55 3.42
N LEU A 361 5.32 6.84 3.04
CA LEU A 361 4.26 7.37 2.19
C LEU A 361 4.27 6.73 0.80
N VAL A 362 5.43 6.52 0.17
CA VAL A 362 5.53 5.84 -1.13
C VAL A 362 5.00 4.40 -1.01
N SER A 363 5.51 3.61 -0.06
CA SER A 363 5.06 2.23 0.18
C SER A 363 3.55 2.14 0.45
N THR A 364 3.00 3.06 1.23
CA THR A 364 1.55 3.13 1.53
C THR A 364 0.72 3.50 0.29
N PHE A 365 1.15 4.48 -0.51
CA PHE A 365 0.44 4.85 -1.74
C PHE A 365 0.55 3.78 -2.83
N ASP A 366 1.70 3.13 -2.98
CA ASP A 366 1.89 2.03 -3.92
C ASP A 366 1.03 0.82 -3.51
N GLY A 367 0.99 0.46 -2.22
CA GLY A 367 0.12 -0.60 -1.71
C GLY A 367 -1.38 -0.30 -1.88
N PHE A 368 -1.82 0.95 -1.68
CA PHE A 368 -3.20 1.34 -2.01
C PHE A 368 -3.47 1.35 -3.52
N SER A 369 -2.48 1.66 -4.35
CA SER A 369 -2.59 1.61 -5.81
C SER A 369 -2.73 0.17 -6.30
N GLU A 370 -1.91 -0.76 -5.79
CA GLU A 370 -1.98 -2.19 -6.10
C GLU A 370 -3.29 -2.83 -5.60
N LEU A 371 -3.75 -2.49 -4.39
CA LEU A 371 -5.06 -2.89 -3.89
C LEU A 371 -6.20 -2.38 -4.77
N SER A 372 -6.14 -1.12 -5.22
CA SER A 372 -7.14 -0.51 -6.11
C SER A 372 -7.17 -1.18 -7.49
N VAL A 373 -6.00 -1.55 -8.04
CA VAL A 373 -5.90 -2.34 -9.27
C VAL A 373 -6.49 -3.73 -9.07
N GLY A 374 -6.12 -4.44 -8.00
CA GLY A 374 -6.61 -5.80 -7.72
C GLY A 374 -8.11 -5.87 -7.48
N LEU A 375 -8.71 -4.90 -6.78
CA LEU A 375 -10.17 -4.81 -6.64
C LEU A 375 -10.85 -4.43 -7.97
N GLY A 376 -10.20 -3.63 -8.82
CA GLY A 376 -10.66 -3.34 -10.18
C GLY A 376 -10.70 -4.58 -11.06
N GLU A 377 -9.59 -5.33 -11.14
CA GLU A 377 -9.50 -6.58 -11.91
C GLU A 377 -10.50 -7.64 -11.42
N ALA A 378 -10.69 -7.75 -10.09
CA ALA A 378 -11.65 -8.68 -9.52
C ALA A 378 -13.13 -8.25 -9.73
N ALA A 379 -13.42 -6.93 -9.77
CA ALA A 379 -14.73 -6.42 -10.14
C ALA A 379 -15.04 -6.64 -11.64
N ASP A 380 -14.06 -6.43 -12.53
CA ASP A 380 -14.16 -6.78 -13.95
C ASP A 380 -14.34 -8.29 -14.15
N GLY A 381 -13.65 -9.12 -13.35
CA GLY A 381 -13.85 -10.57 -13.30
C GLY A 381 -15.27 -10.97 -12.86
N GLY A 382 -15.84 -10.28 -11.86
CA GLY A 382 -17.24 -10.44 -11.45
C GLY A 382 -18.24 -10.05 -12.54
N ALA A 383 -17.96 -8.97 -13.27
CA ALA A 383 -18.76 -8.57 -14.43
C ALA A 383 -18.69 -9.58 -15.58
N GLN A 384 -17.50 -10.11 -15.90
CA GLN A 384 -17.33 -11.18 -16.90
C GLN A 384 -18.06 -12.46 -16.50
N LEU A 385 -18.01 -12.85 -15.23
CA LEU A 385 -18.76 -13.99 -14.71
C LEU A 385 -20.27 -13.80 -14.89
N ARG A 386 -20.82 -12.67 -14.42
CA ARG A 386 -22.24 -12.30 -14.56
C ARG A 386 -22.72 -12.32 -16.02
N ASP A 387 -21.91 -11.78 -16.93
CA ASP A 387 -22.28 -11.71 -18.35
C ASP A 387 -22.21 -13.10 -19.01
N GLY A 388 -21.23 -13.92 -18.62
CA GLY A 388 -21.11 -15.32 -19.02
C GLY A 388 -22.25 -16.21 -18.50
N THR A 389 -22.68 -16.02 -17.25
CA THR A 389 -23.82 -16.76 -16.67
C THR A 389 -25.16 -16.30 -17.23
N THR A 390 -25.29 -15.02 -17.59
CA THR A 390 -26.45 -14.52 -18.36
C THR A 390 -26.54 -15.19 -19.74
N ALA A 391 -25.40 -15.32 -20.44
CA ALA A 391 -25.33 -16.03 -21.72
C ALA A 391 -25.63 -17.54 -21.57
N LEU A 392 -25.14 -18.18 -20.51
CA LEU A 392 -25.46 -19.57 -20.17
C LEU A 392 -26.96 -19.77 -19.90
N ALA A 393 -27.59 -18.88 -19.14
CA ALA A 393 -29.03 -18.94 -18.86
C ALA A 393 -29.86 -18.83 -20.14
N ALA A 394 -29.51 -17.91 -21.04
CA ALA A 394 -30.17 -17.77 -22.34
C ALA A 394 -29.96 -19.00 -23.26
N GLY A 395 -28.75 -19.55 -23.28
CA GLY A 395 -28.44 -20.78 -24.03
C GLY A 395 -29.20 -22.01 -23.49
N ALA A 396 -29.26 -22.17 -22.17
CA ALA A 396 -30.00 -23.21 -21.50
C ALA A 396 -31.53 -23.08 -21.72
N GLY A 397 -32.08 -21.86 -21.68
CA GLY A 397 -33.48 -21.61 -22.04
C GLY A 397 -33.79 -21.92 -23.51
N THR A 398 -32.84 -21.66 -24.43
CA THR A 398 -32.96 -22.03 -25.85
C THR A 398 -32.96 -23.55 -26.04
N LEU A 399 -32.08 -24.26 -25.32
CA LEU A 399 -32.05 -25.73 -25.30
C LEU A 399 -33.34 -26.31 -24.71
N ALA A 400 -33.89 -25.71 -23.65
CA ALA A 400 -35.14 -26.12 -23.04
C ALA A 400 -36.32 -26.02 -24.02
N ALA A 401 -36.40 -24.91 -24.76
CA ALA A 401 -37.42 -24.70 -25.79
C ALA A 401 -37.30 -25.74 -26.93
N GLY A 402 -36.11 -25.90 -27.52
CA GLY A 402 -35.89 -26.86 -28.62
C GLY A 402 -36.09 -28.33 -28.20
N ALA A 403 -35.77 -28.68 -26.96
CA ALA A 403 -36.07 -30.00 -26.41
C ALA A 403 -37.58 -30.20 -26.17
N GLY A 404 -38.32 -29.15 -25.82
CA GLY A 404 -39.78 -29.17 -25.74
C GLY A 404 -40.45 -29.33 -27.10
N GLU A 405 -39.98 -28.60 -28.11
CA GLU A 405 -40.43 -28.75 -29.51
C GLU A 405 -40.18 -30.17 -30.04
N LEU A 406 -38.98 -30.72 -29.76
CA LEU A 406 -38.65 -32.11 -30.09
C LEU A 406 -39.61 -33.09 -29.42
N ALA A 407 -39.86 -32.94 -28.10
CA ALA A 407 -40.74 -33.83 -27.34
C ALA A 407 -42.16 -33.90 -27.94
N VAL A 408 -42.73 -32.74 -28.28
CA VAL A 408 -44.04 -32.63 -28.95
C VAL A 408 -44.01 -33.35 -30.30
N GLY A 409 -43.03 -33.05 -31.17
CA GLY A 409 -42.93 -33.68 -32.49
C GLY A 409 -42.75 -35.21 -32.43
N THR A 410 -41.99 -35.73 -31.47
CA THR A 410 -41.89 -37.18 -31.25
C THR A 410 -43.17 -37.79 -30.68
N GLY A 411 -43.94 -37.05 -29.88
CA GLY A 411 -45.27 -37.46 -29.42
C GLY A 411 -46.29 -37.54 -30.56
N GLU A 412 -46.26 -36.59 -31.49
CA GLU A 412 -47.08 -36.62 -32.72
C GLU A 412 -46.73 -37.82 -33.61
N VAL A 413 -45.44 -38.15 -33.75
CA VAL A 413 -44.99 -39.36 -34.46
C VAL A 413 -45.45 -40.64 -33.75
N ALA A 414 -45.40 -40.70 -32.42
CA ALA A 414 -45.90 -41.85 -31.65
C ALA A 414 -47.41 -42.05 -31.84
N ALA A 415 -48.20 -40.97 -31.78
CA ALA A 415 -49.65 -41.02 -32.03
C ALA A 415 -49.98 -41.47 -33.46
N GLY A 416 -49.34 -40.88 -34.47
CA GLY A 416 -49.55 -41.27 -35.88
C GLY A 416 -49.10 -42.70 -36.19
N ALA A 417 -48.13 -43.24 -35.45
CA ALA A 417 -47.76 -44.64 -35.51
C ALA A 417 -48.84 -45.54 -34.87
N ILE A 418 -49.42 -45.18 -33.72
CA ILE A 418 -50.54 -45.93 -33.12
C ILE A 418 -51.73 -46.02 -34.09
N ASP A 419 -52.11 -44.90 -34.74
CA ASP A 419 -53.18 -44.87 -35.74
C ASP A 419 -52.88 -45.77 -36.95
N LEU A 420 -51.63 -45.76 -37.44
CA LEU A 420 -51.19 -46.61 -38.56
C LEU A 420 -51.13 -48.10 -38.18
N ALA A 421 -50.76 -48.44 -36.94
CA ALA A 421 -50.79 -49.81 -36.44
C ALA A 421 -52.23 -50.34 -36.36
N ALA A 422 -53.17 -49.54 -35.84
CA ALA A 422 -54.60 -49.89 -35.83
C ALA A 422 -55.16 -50.11 -37.24
N GLY A 423 -54.81 -49.24 -38.21
CA GLY A 423 -55.19 -49.42 -39.62
C GLY A 423 -54.59 -50.67 -40.26
N ALA A 424 -53.39 -51.09 -39.83
CA ALA A 424 -52.77 -52.33 -40.28
C ALA A 424 -53.45 -53.57 -39.66
N ASP A 425 -53.89 -53.52 -38.40
CA ASP A 425 -54.70 -54.58 -37.78
C ASP A 425 -56.10 -54.71 -38.41
N ASP A 426 -56.73 -53.61 -38.79
CA ASP A 426 -57.99 -53.60 -39.55
C ASP A 426 -57.81 -54.24 -40.94
N LEU A 427 -56.70 -53.93 -41.63
CA LEU A 427 -56.34 -54.59 -42.89
C LEU A 427 -56.08 -56.10 -42.68
N ALA A 428 -55.40 -56.48 -41.59
CA ALA A 428 -55.18 -57.88 -41.21
C ALA A 428 -56.49 -58.62 -40.88
N ALA A 429 -57.49 -57.94 -40.29
CA ALA A 429 -58.83 -58.49 -40.04
C ALA A 429 -59.68 -58.56 -41.32
N GLY A 430 -59.55 -57.60 -42.24
CA GLY A 430 -60.13 -57.65 -43.58
C GLY A 430 -59.59 -58.82 -44.40
N ALA A 431 -58.26 -58.94 -44.47
CA ALA A 431 -57.57 -60.00 -45.21
C ALA A 431 -57.90 -61.41 -44.68
N ARG A 432 -58.01 -61.60 -43.36
CA ARG A 432 -58.51 -62.87 -42.78
C ARG A 432 -59.92 -63.22 -43.24
N ARG A 433 -60.85 -62.26 -43.27
CA ARG A 433 -62.23 -62.49 -43.73
C ARG A 433 -62.30 -62.89 -45.20
N VAL A 434 -61.49 -62.24 -46.06
CA VAL A 434 -61.37 -62.62 -47.48
C VAL A 434 -60.74 -64.01 -47.62
N SER A 435 -59.68 -64.32 -46.85
CA SER A 435 -59.04 -65.64 -46.87
C SER A 435 -59.99 -66.77 -46.44
N GLY A 436 -60.84 -66.54 -45.43
CA GLY A 436 -61.86 -67.48 -45.00
C GLY A 436 -62.91 -67.72 -46.08
N GLY A 437 -63.59 -66.66 -46.54
CA GLY A 437 -64.64 -66.79 -47.56
C GLY A 437 -64.13 -67.34 -48.90
N ALA A 438 -62.86 -67.12 -49.25
CA ALA A 438 -62.23 -67.72 -50.42
C ALA A 438 -61.92 -69.22 -50.22
N ALA A 439 -61.58 -69.66 -49.00
CA ALA A 439 -61.44 -71.07 -48.67
C ALA A 439 -62.80 -71.79 -48.62
N ASP A 440 -63.84 -71.15 -48.06
CA ASP A 440 -65.22 -71.64 -48.07
C ASP A 440 -65.74 -71.81 -49.51
N LEU A 441 -65.46 -70.81 -50.38
CA LEU A 441 -65.75 -70.90 -51.80
C LEU A 441 -64.99 -72.06 -52.47
N ALA A 442 -63.70 -72.23 -52.20
CA ALA A 442 -62.91 -73.34 -52.76
C ALA A 442 -63.47 -74.71 -52.31
N ALA A 443 -63.91 -74.85 -51.07
CA ALA A 443 -64.54 -76.08 -50.55
C ALA A 443 -65.92 -76.34 -51.19
N GLY A 444 -66.75 -75.31 -51.33
CA GLY A 444 -68.05 -75.39 -52.01
C GLY A 444 -67.90 -75.74 -53.50
N VAL A 445 -66.94 -75.14 -54.18
CA VAL A 445 -66.62 -75.40 -55.60
C VAL A 445 -66.01 -76.80 -55.78
N THR A 446 -65.20 -77.29 -54.84
CA THR A 446 -64.74 -78.69 -54.82
C THR A 446 -65.91 -79.67 -54.67
N THR A 447 -66.88 -79.35 -53.81
CA THR A 447 -68.10 -80.15 -53.61
C THR A 447 -69.00 -80.15 -54.85
N LEU A 448 -69.15 -79.01 -55.52
CA LEU A 448 -69.83 -78.92 -56.81
C LEU A 448 -69.09 -79.72 -57.90
N GLY A 449 -67.76 -79.72 -57.87
CA GLY A 449 -66.90 -80.47 -58.79
C GLY A 449 -67.05 -81.99 -58.66
N THR A 450 -67.12 -82.53 -57.43
CA THR A 450 -67.35 -83.98 -57.23
C THR A 450 -68.75 -84.40 -57.65
N GLN A 451 -69.77 -83.56 -57.46
CA GLN A 451 -71.12 -83.81 -58.01
C GLN A 451 -71.11 -83.75 -59.55
N ALA A 452 -70.58 -82.69 -60.15
CA ALA A 452 -70.46 -82.53 -61.60
C ALA A 452 -69.58 -83.60 -62.27
N ALA A 453 -68.66 -84.24 -61.53
CA ALA A 453 -67.88 -85.36 -62.02
C ALA A 453 -68.75 -86.56 -62.43
N THR A 454 -69.87 -86.80 -61.73
CA THR A 454 -70.81 -87.91 -62.01
C THR A 454 -71.75 -87.63 -63.19
N LEU A 455 -71.95 -86.36 -63.55
CA LEU A 455 -72.98 -85.93 -64.49
C LEU A 455 -72.88 -86.55 -65.90
N PRO A 456 -71.69 -86.73 -66.52
CA PRO A 456 -71.58 -87.43 -67.80
C PRO A 456 -72.01 -88.89 -67.72
N GLN A 457 -71.73 -89.59 -66.61
CA GLN A 457 -72.08 -90.99 -66.46
C GLN A 457 -73.59 -91.18 -66.26
N SER A 458 -74.23 -90.35 -65.44
CA SER A 458 -75.68 -90.42 -65.21
C SER A 458 -76.46 -90.01 -66.46
N THR A 459 -76.02 -88.97 -67.18
CA THR A 459 -76.63 -88.56 -68.45
C THR A 459 -76.42 -89.59 -69.58
N GLN A 460 -75.23 -90.19 -69.71
CA GLN A 460 -75.00 -91.28 -70.65
C GLN A 460 -75.85 -92.53 -70.32
N THR A 461 -76.03 -92.83 -69.02
CA THR A 461 -76.92 -93.93 -68.57
C THR A 461 -78.37 -93.64 -68.97
N LEU A 462 -78.86 -92.41 -68.75
CA LEU A 462 -80.21 -92.01 -69.11
C LEU A 462 -80.41 -91.96 -70.63
N ALA A 463 -79.43 -91.49 -71.40
CA ALA A 463 -79.44 -91.54 -72.86
C ALA A 463 -79.53 -92.98 -73.39
N THR A 464 -78.75 -93.90 -72.81
CA THR A 464 -78.77 -95.33 -73.17
C THR A 464 -80.10 -95.98 -72.82
N GLY A 465 -80.67 -95.67 -71.64
CA GLY A 465 -82.01 -96.15 -71.27
C GLY A 465 -83.11 -95.59 -72.19
N ALA A 466 -83.00 -94.32 -72.60
CA ALA A 466 -83.93 -93.70 -73.53
C ALA A 466 -83.87 -94.36 -74.93
N THR A 467 -82.68 -94.66 -75.47
CA THR A 467 -82.58 -95.39 -76.75
C THR A 467 -83.05 -96.85 -76.67
N GLN A 468 -82.89 -97.52 -75.52
CA GLN A 468 -83.48 -98.85 -75.30
C GLN A 468 -85.01 -98.80 -75.26
N VAL A 469 -85.59 -97.79 -74.60
CA VAL A 469 -87.03 -97.55 -74.58
C VAL A 469 -87.55 -97.20 -75.98
N ALA A 470 -86.86 -96.34 -76.74
CA ALA A 470 -87.17 -96.02 -78.13
C ALA A 470 -87.16 -97.29 -79.02
N GLY A 471 -86.15 -98.15 -78.87
CA GLY A 471 -86.05 -99.43 -79.59
C GLY A 471 -87.23 -100.36 -79.31
N GLY A 472 -87.52 -100.64 -78.03
CA GLY A 472 -88.64 -101.52 -77.65
C GLY A 472 -90.02 -100.95 -78.01
N LEU A 473 -90.18 -99.63 -77.97
CA LEU A 473 -91.38 -98.95 -78.47
C LEU A 473 -91.50 -99.03 -79.99
N GLY A 474 -90.38 -99.00 -80.73
CA GLY A 474 -90.34 -99.18 -82.18
C GLY A 474 -90.68 -100.61 -82.58
N GLU A 475 -90.18 -101.62 -81.87
CA GLU A 475 -90.60 -103.02 -82.03
C GLU A 475 -92.09 -103.20 -81.75
N LEU A 476 -92.60 -102.61 -80.65
CA LEU A 476 -94.02 -102.64 -80.31
C LEU A 476 -94.89 -101.92 -81.35
N ALA A 477 -94.50 -100.74 -81.82
CA ALA A 477 -95.21 -100.00 -82.87
C ALA A 477 -95.26 -100.80 -84.17
N THR A 478 -94.15 -101.44 -84.55
CA THR A 478 -94.05 -102.29 -85.74
C THR A 478 -94.94 -103.53 -85.63
N GLY A 479 -94.94 -104.19 -84.46
CA GLY A 479 -95.80 -105.33 -84.18
C GLY A 479 -97.29 -104.97 -84.16
N LEU A 480 -97.66 -103.84 -83.57
CA LEU A 480 -99.03 -103.32 -83.56
C LEU A 480 -99.50 -102.93 -84.97
N ALA A 481 -98.63 -102.33 -85.79
CA ALA A 481 -98.93 -102.00 -87.18
C ALA A 481 -99.16 -103.27 -88.02
N ALA A 482 -98.26 -104.25 -87.94
CA ALA A 482 -98.41 -105.54 -88.64
C ALA A 482 -99.66 -106.30 -88.18
N LEU A 483 -100.02 -106.23 -86.89
CA LEU A 483 -101.26 -106.81 -86.36
C LEU A 483 -102.50 -106.03 -86.84
N ALA A 484 -102.44 -104.71 -87.00
CA ALA A 484 -103.52 -103.91 -87.57
C ALA A 484 -103.74 -104.21 -89.07
N GLU A 485 -102.67 -104.39 -89.85
CA GLU A 485 -102.78 -104.85 -91.24
C GLU A 485 -103.41 -106.24 -91.33
N GLN A 486 -102.96 -107.20 -90.51
CA GLN A 486 -103.54 -108.56 -90.47
C GLN A 486 -105.00 -108.54 -89.98
N CYS A 487 -105.36 -107.68 -89.03
CA CYS A 487 -106.72 -107.47 -88.54
C CYS A 487 -107.68 -107.06 -89.67
N SER A 488 -107.21 -106.25 -90.63
CA SER A 488 -108.02 -105.83 -91.79
C SER A 488 -108.43 -107.00 -92.71
N LEU A 489 -107.63 -108.06 -92.75
CA LEU A 489 -107.81 -109.23 -93.62
C LEU A 489 -108.76 -110.30 -93.04
N VAL A 490 -109.07 -110.24 -91.73
CA VAL A 490 -109.79 -111.31 -90.99
C VAL A 490 -110.89 -110.71 -90.11
N THR A 491 -111.73 -109.84 -90.71
CA THR A 491 -112.79 -109.07 -90.04
C THR A 491 -113.91 -109.96 -89.45
N PRO A 492 -114.60 -109.56 -88.35
CA PRO A 492 -115.35 -108.29 -88.32
C PRO A 492 -115.29 -107.51 -86.98
N SER A 493 -114.24 -106.70 -86.78
CA SER A 493 -114.25 -105.60 -85.80
C SER A 493 -113.35 -104.43 -86.23
N ALA A 494 -113.83 -103.63 -87.20
CA ALA A 494 -113.08 -102.49 -87.75
C ALA A 494 -112.63 -101.48 -86.66
N GLU A 495 -113.42 -101.31 -85.61
CA GLU A 495 -113.06 -100.49 -84.45
C GLU A 495 -111.79 -101.00 -83.73
N PHE A 496 -111.64 -102.31 -83.56
CA PHE A 496 -110.47 -102.92 -82.94
C PHE A 496 -109.21 -102.74 -83.79
N CYS A 497 -109.32 -102.93 -85.12
CA CYS A 497 -108.20 -102.64 -86.03
C CYS A 497 -107.82 -101.13 -86.01
N GLY A 498 -108.80 -100.23 -85.86
CA GLY A 498 -108.57 -98.79 -85.68
C GLY A 498 -107.91 -98.43 -84.35
N GLN A 499 -108.28 -99.11 -83.26
CA GLN A 499 -107.62 -98.98 -81.95
C GLN A 499 -106.16 -99.48 -82.01
N LEU A 500 -105.89 -100.60 -82.71
CA LEU A 500 -104.52 -101.08 -82.96
C LEU A 500 -103.66 -100.08 -83.74
N GLY A 501 -104.18 -99.51 -84.84
CA GLY A 501 -103.47 -98.46 -85.59
C GLY A 501 -103.24 -97.17 -84.79
N SER A 502 -104.19 -96.82 -83.91
CA SER A 502 -104.06 -95.69 -82.97
C SER A 502 -102.99 -95.97 -81.90
N ALA A 503 -102.91 -97.20 -81.40
CA ALA A 503 -101.87 -97.64 -80.47
C ALA A 503 -100.48 -97.66 -81.11
N ALA A 504 -100.35 -98.13 -82.35
CA ALA A 504 -99.10 -98.07 -83.13
C ALA A 504 -98.63 -96.61 -83.33
N SER A 505 -99.55 -95.71 -83.68
CA SER A 505 -99.28 -94.28 -83.84
C SER A 505 -98.87 -93.60 -82.52
N SER A 506 -99.49 -94.02 -81.42
CA SER A 506 -99.14 -93.55 -80.06
C SER A 506 -97.77 -94.06 -79.63
N ALA A 507 -97.45 -95.32 -79.92
CA ALA A 507 -96.13 -95.89 -79.66
C ALA A 507 -95.04 -95.17 -80.49
N GLY A 508 -95.25 -94.91 -81.78
CA GLY A 508 -94.34 -94.11 -82.61
C GLY A 508 -94.15 -92.66 -82.12
N SER A 509 -95.19 -92.06 -81.55
CA SER A 509 -95.09 -90.74 -80.89
C SER A 509 -94.24 -90.81 -79.61
N LEU A 510 -94.32 -91.91 -78.86
CA LEU A 510 -93.47 -92.19 -77.70
C LEU A 510 -92.02 -92.51 -78.09
N VAL A 511 -91.76 -93.14 -79.25
CA VAL A 511 -90.39 -93.31 -79.81
C VAL A 511 -89.75 -91.94 -80.02
N ALA A 512 -90.43 -91.03 -80.74
CA ALA A 512 -89.92 -89.68 -80.99
C ALA A 512 -89.65 -88.89 -79.69
N GLY A 513 -90.50 -89.06 -78.67
CA GLY A 513 -90.26 -88.50 -77.33
C GLY A 513 -89.03 -89.10 -76.63
N ALA A 514 -88.82 -90.41 -76.74
CA ALA A 514 -87.64 -91.09 -76.18
C ALA A 514 -86.34 -90.68 -76.90
N ASP A 515 -86.37 -90.57 -78.22
CA ASP A 515 -85.23 -90.05 -79.02
C ASP A 515 -84.91 -88.59 -78.67
N GLN A 516 -85.94 -87.75 -78.44
CA GLN A 516 -85.74 -86.37 -77.99
C GLN A 516 -85.08 -86.32 -76.60
N VAL A 517 -85.45 -87.22 -75.68
CA VAL A 517 -84.77 -87.37 -74.38
C VAL A 517 -83.33 -87.86 -74.55
N ALA A 518 -83.06 -88.82 -75.44
CA ALA A 518 -81.71 -89.30 -75.74
C ALA A 518 -80.81 -88.19 -76.32
N ALA A 519 -81.32 -87.40 -77.28
CA ALA A 519 -80.60 -86.28 -77.88
C ALA A 519 -80.34 -85.15 -76.86
N GLY A 520 -81.32 -84.82 -76.02
CA GLY A 520 -81.18 -83.82 -74.96
C GLY A 520 -80.17 -84.23 -73.88
N THR A 521 -80.20 -85.51 -73.47
CA THR A 521 -79.25 -86.04 -72.47
C THR A 521 -77.84 -86.21 -73.03
N GLY A 522 -77.68 -86.61 -74.29
CA GLY A 522 -76.40 -86.59 -74.99
C GLY A 522 -75.80 -85.18 -75.13
N SER A 523 -76.65 -84.17 -75.40
CA SER A 523 -76.23 -82.76 -75.44
C SER A 523 -75.75 -82.27 -74.07
N LEU A 524 -76.43 -82.66 -72.98
CA LEU A 524 -76.02 -82.35 -71.61
C LEU A 524 -74.73 -83.08 -71.22
N ALA A 525 -74.55 -84.34 -71.64
CA ALA A 525 -73.33 -85.10 -71.45
C ALA A 525 -72.12 -84.44 -72.14
N ALA A 526 -72.31 -83.89 -73.35
CA ALA A 526 -71.29 -83.16 -74.10
C ALA A 526 -70.93 -81.79 -73.48
N ALA A 527 -71.87 -81.13 -72.79
CA ALA A 527 -71.63 -79.86 -72.08
C ALA A 527 -70.96 -80.03 -70.71
N ALA A 528 -71.14 -81.17 -70.05
CA ALA A 528 -70.67 -81.43 -68.69
C ALA A 528 -69.13 -81.33 -68.49
N PRO A 529 -68.25 -81.69 -69.45
CA PRO A 529 -66.80 -81.42 -69.35
C PRO A 529 -66.47 -79.92 -69.22
N ALA A 530 -67.05 -79.06 -70.07
CA ALA A 530 -66.80 -77.62 -70.01
C ALA A 530 -67.29 -76.99 -68.69
N LEU A 531 -68.40 -77.49 -68.13
CA LEU A 531 -68.85 -77.13 -66.79
C LEU A 531 -67.84 -77.54 -65.72
N ARG A 532 -67.30 -78.77 -65.79
CA ARG A 532 -66.28 -79.28 -64.86
C ARG A 532 -64.99 -78.45 -64.93
N ASP A 533 -64.55 -78.07 -66.12
CA ASP A 533 -63.33 -77.26 -66.31
C ASP A 533 -63.53 -75.82 -65.80
N GLY A 534 -64.73 -75.24 -65.99
CA GLY A 534 -65.12 -73.97 -65.39
C GLY A 534 -65.14 -74.01 -63.85
N ILE A 535 -65.68 -75.09 -63.26
CA ILE A 535 -65.65 -75.35 -61.82
C ILE A 535 -64.19 -75.48 -61.32
N GLY A 536 -63.35 -76.24 -62.01
CA GLY A 536 -61.92 -76.38 -61.67
C GLY A 536 -61.17 -75.05 -61.72
N THR A 537 -61.42 -74.24 -62.74
CA THR A 537 -60.86 -72.89 -62.90
C THR A 537 -61.28 -71.97 -61.75
N LEU A 538 -62.56 -71.99 -61.37
CA LEU A 538 -63.09 -71.24 -60.23
C LEU A 538 -62.47 -71.69 -58.90
N GLY A 539 -62.28 -73.00 -58.70
CA GLY A 539 -61.67 -73.56 -57.49
C GLY A 539 -60.20 -73.19 -57.34
N ALA A 540 -59.45 -73.22 -58.45
CA ALA A 540 -58.07 -72.73 -58.49
C ALA A 540 -57.99 -71.22 -58.20
N GLY A 541 -58.89 -70.42 -58.79
CA GLY A 541 -59.00 -68.98 -58.52
C GLY A 541 -59.33 -68.66 -57.07
N ALA A 542 -60.28 -69.38 -56.46
CA ALA A 542 -60.64 -69.24 -55.05
C ALA A 542 -59.47 -69.62 -54.12
N THR A 543 -58.73 -70.69 -54.44
CA THR A 543 -57.54 -71.10 -53.69
C THR A 543 -56.42 -70.05 -53.79
N ALA A 544 -56.17 -69.49 -54.99
CA ALA A 544 -55.19 -68.43 -55.18
C ALA A 544 -55.57 -67.14 -54.44
N LEU A 545 -56.86 -66.78 -54.43
CA LEU A 545 -57.39 -65.65 -53.66
C LEU A 545 -57.19 -65.86 -52.15
N ALA A 546 -57.45 -67.06 -51.64
CA ALA A 546 -57.22 -67.40 -50.24
C ALA A 546 -55.73 -67.27 -49.85
N GLN A 547 -54.82 -67.80 -50.69
CA GLN A 547 -53.37 -67.69 -50.47
C GLN A 547 -52.87 -66.23 -50.51
N GLY A 548 -53.34 -65.44 -51.48
CA GLY A 548 -53.03 -64.02 -51.58
C GLY A 548 -53.54 -63.23 -50.38
N ALA A 549 -54.78 -63.48 -49.95
CA ALA A 549 -55.35 -62.86 -48.76
C ALA A 549 -54.61 -63.25 -47.46
N ALA A 550 -54.17 -64.50 -47.32
CA ALA A 550 -53.34 -64.94 -46.22
C ALA A 550 -51.96 -64.24 -46.20
N SER A 551 -51.35 -64.01 -47.38
CA SER A 551 -50.11 -63.24 -47.49
C SER A 551 -50.30 -61.76 -47.13
N VAL A 552 -51.40 -61.13 -47.55
CA VAL A 552 -51.75 -59.76 -47.14
C VAL A 552 -51.99 -59.68 -45.63
N HIS A 553 -52.66 -60.68 -45.03
CA HIS A 553 -52.83 -60.75 -43.58
C HIS A 553 -51.49 -60.79 -42.83
N ALA A 554 -50.56 -61.65 -43.26
CA ALA A 554 -49.25 -61.77 -42.64
C ALA A 554 -48.42 -60.48 -42.79
N GLY A 555 -48.43 -59.87 -43.98
CA GLY A 555 -47.76 -58.58 -44.23
C GLY A 555 -48.34 -57.44 -43.41
N ALA A 556 -49.66 -57.39 -43.23
CA ALA A 556 -50.33 -56.38 -42.42
C ALA A 556 -50.03 -56.54 -40.92
N GLY A 557 -50.01 -57.77 -40.39
CA GLY A 557 -49.60 -58.04 -39.00
C GLY A 557 -48.12 -57.70 -38.72
N ALA A 558 -47.24 -57.97 -39.70
CA ALA A 558 -45.83 -57.55 -39.63
C ALA A 558 -45.68 -56.02 -39.64
N LEU A 559 -46.49 -55.32 -40.45
CA LEU A 559 -46.55 -53.86 -40.47
C LEU A 559 -47.03 -53.30 -39.12
N ALA A 560 -48.13 -53.81 -38.58
CA ALA A 560 -48.66 -53.41 -37.27
C ALA A 560 -47.59 -53.55 -36.16
N THR A 561 -46.88 -54.69 -36.14
CA THR A 561 -45.80 -54.95 -35.18
C THR A 561 -44.62 -53.98 -35.33
N GLY A 562 -44.17 -53.73 -36.57
CA GLY A 562 -43.07 -52.81 -36.84
C GLY A 562 -43.42 -51.34 -36.53
N VAL A 563 -44.66 -50.94 -36.79
CA VAL A 563 -45.17 -49.61 -36.50
C VAL A 563 -45.43 -49.41 -35.00
N GLY A 564 -45.90 -50.43 -34.27
CA GLY A 564 -45.95 -50.40 -32.80
C GLY A 564 -44.56 -50.20 -32.18
N THR A 565 -43.55 -50.89 -32.69
CA THR A 565 -42.14 -50.70 -32.28
C THR A 565 -41.65 -49.28 -32.54
N LEU A 566 -42.10 -48.64 -33.63
CA LEU A 566 -41.81 -47.23 -33.92
C LEU A 566 -42.54 -46.28 -32.96
N ALA A 567 -43.79 -46.58 -32.59
CA ALA A 567 -44.56 -45.81 -31.61
C ALA A 567 -43.87 -45.81 -30.23
N ASP A 568 -43.48 -46.98 -29.74
CA ASP A 568 -42.75 -47.13 -28.47
C ASP A 568 -41.42 -46.36 -28.47
N GLY A 569 -40.65 -46.45 -29.57
CA GLY A 569 -39.38 -45.73 -29.73
C GLY A 569 -39.57 -44.21 -29.80
N ALA A 570 -40.64 -43.74 -30.46
CA ALA A 570 -40.99 -42.33 -30.53
C ALA A 570 -41.47 -41.79 -29.17
N GLY A 571 -42.23 -42.59 -28.39
CA GLY A 571 -42.61 -42.27 -27.02
C GLY A 571 -41.40 -42.12 -26.09
N GLN A 572 -40.45 -43.07 -26.14
CA GLN A 572 -39.21 -42.98 -25.37
C GLN A 572 -38.36 -41.75 -25.75
N ALA A 573 -38.36 -41.37 -27.03
CA ALA A 573 -37.70 -40.15 -27.48
C ALA A 573 -38.41 -38.88 -26.96
N ALA A 574 -39.74 -38.88 -26.87
CA ALA A 574 -40.52 -37.78 -26.31
C ALA A 574 -40.26 -37.59 -24.81
N ASP A 575 -40.27 -38.68 -24.03
CA ASP A 575 -39.96 -38.65 -22.60
C ASP A 575 -38.52 -38.16 -22.34
N GLY A 576 -37.55 -38.65 -23.14
CA GLY A 576 -36.16 -38.21 -23.06
C GLY A 576 -35.97 -36.72 -23.41
N ALA A 577 -36.69 -36.23 -24.42
CA ALA A 577 -36.68 -34.82 -24.80
C ALA A 577 -37.37 -33.91 -23.75
N ALA A 578 -38.46 -34.37 -23.14
CA ALA A 578 -39.12 -33.67 -22.03
C ALA A 578 -38.22 -33.60 -20.77
N ALA A 579 -37.52 -34.69 -20.45
CA ALA A 579 -36.52 -34.71 -19.38
C ALA A 579 -35.34 -33.75 -19.65
N LEU A 580 -34.85 -33.71 -20.90
CA LEU A 580 -33.84 -32.74 -21.33
C LEU A 580 -34.34 -31.29 -21.22
N SER A 581 -35.59 -31.02 -21.61
CA SER A 581 -36.21 -29.69 -21.48
C SER A 581 -36.29 -29.23 -20.01
N THR A 582 -36.68 -30.15 -19.12
CA THR A 582 -36.71 -29.90 -17.66
C THR A 582 -35.31 -29.65 -17.10
N GLY A 583 -34.32 -30.47 -17.47
CA GLY A 583 -32.93 -30.29 -17.04
C GLY A 583 -32.29 -29.00 -17.53
N ALA A 584 -32.55 -28.62 -18.79
CA ALA A 584 -32.09 -27.36 -19.36
C ALA A 584 -32.78 -26.14 -18.70
N THR A 585 -34.05 -26.26 -18.31
CA THR A 585 -34.74 -25.24 -17.50
C THR A 585 -34.09 -25.08 -16.13
N GLY A 586 -33.77 -26.18 -15.45
CA GLY A 586 -33.04 -26.14 -14.16
C GLY A 586 -31.65 -25.50 -14.28
N LEU A 587 -30.92 -25.78 -15.37
CA LEU A 587 -29.64 -25.13 -15.68
C LEU A 587 -29.80 -23.62 -15.92
N ALA A 588 -30.88 -23.18 -16.59
CA ALA A 588 -31.17 -21.77 -16.80
C ALA A 588 -31.46 -21.04 -15.47
N THR A 589 -32.19 -21.66 -14.55
CA THR A 589 -32.41 -21.14 -13.19
C THR A 589 -31.09 -21.04 -12.42
N GLY A 590 -30.31 -22.12 -12.33
CA GLY A 590 -29.04 -22.11 -11.58
C GLY A 590 -28.00 -21.14 -12.16
N ALA A 591 -28.00 -20.93 -13.48
CA ALA A 591 -27.19 -19.88 -14.11
C ALA A 591 -27.70 -18.47 -13.78
N THR A 592 -29.01 -18.28 -13.60
CA THR A 592 -29.60 -17.02 -13.12
C THR A 592 -29.23 -16.76 -11.65
N ASP A 593 -29.29 -17.77 -10.79
CA ASP A 593 -28.89 -17.67 -9.38
C ASP A 593 -27.40 -17.29 -9.25
N LEU A 594 -26.53 -17.92 -10.05
CA LEU A 594 -25.11 -17.56 -10.12
C LEU A 594 -24.87 -16.16 -10.69
N THR A 595 -25.76 -15.67 -11.57
CA THR A 595 -25.74 -14.29 -12.08
C THR A 595 -26.08 -13.28 -10.98
N VAL A 596 -26.94 -13.63 -10.01
CA VAL A 596 -27.21 -12.82 -8.80
C VAL A 596 -26.01 -12.87 -7.85
N GLY A 597 -25.47 -14.06 -7.56
CA GLY A 597 -24.28 -14.19 -6.70
C GLY A 597 -23.05 -13.43 -7.24
N ALA A 598 -22.89 -13.33 -8.57
CA ALA A 598 -21.86 -12.51 -9.20
C ALA A 598 -22.12 -11.00 -9.06
N GLN A 599 -23.38 -10.56 -8.99
CA GLN A 599 -23.75 -9.16 -8.70
C GLN A 599 -23.51 -8.82 -7.23
N ASP A 600 -23.89 -9.70 -6.30
CA ASP A 600 -23.65 -9.54 -4.86
C ASP A 600 -22.15 -9.48 -4.56
N LEU A 601 -21.34 -10.32 -5.22
CA LEU A 601 -19.88 -10.27 -5.14
C LEU A 601 -19.31 -8.95 -5.67
N ALA A 602 -19.76 -8.49 -6.84
CA ALA A 602 -19.31 -7.22 -7.42
C ALA A 602 -19.72 -6.01 -6.55
N ALA A 603 -20.89 -6.04 -5.92
CA ALA A 603 -21.32 -5.04 -4.95
C ALA A 603 -20.43 -5.07 -3.70
N GLY A 604 -20.17 -6.25 -3.13
CA GLY A 604 -19.29 -6.42 -1.97
C GLY A 604 -17.84 -5.97 -2.23
N LEU A 605 -17.32 -6.15 -3.46
CA LEU A 605 -16.02 -5.59 -3.85
C LEU A 605 -16.06 -4.06 -4.01
N SER A 606 -17.15 -3.50 -4.52
CA SER A 606 -17.33 -2.04 -4.58
C SER A 606 -17.43 -1.41 -3.18
N ASP A 607 -18.10 -2.07 -2.25
CA ASP A 607 -18.18 -1.64 -0.84
C ASP A 607 -16.82 -1.79 -0.15
N ALA A 608 -16.06 -2.86 -0.44
CA ALA A 608 -14.69 -3.02 0.05
C ALA A 608 -13.72 -1.96 -0.52
N ALA A 609 -13.90 -1.54 -1.77
CA ALA A 609 -13.16 -0.42 -2.37
C ALA A 609 -13.50 0.93 -1.71
N GLY A 610 -14.73 1.08 -1.21
CA GLY A 610 -15.13 2.21 -0.35
C GLY A 610 -14.67 2.08 1.11
N GLY A 611 -14.34 0.86 1.55
CA GLY A 611 -13.96 0.51 2.93
C GLY A 611 -12.45 0.47 3.19
N VAL A 612 -11.63 1.08 2.34
CA VAL A 612 -10.19 1.29 2.59
C VAL A 612 -10.00 1.96 3.97
N PRO A 613 -9.08 1.49 4.83
CA PRO A 613 -9.07 1.85 6.26
C PRO A 613 -9.16 3.35 6.55
N ASP A 614 -10.17 3.73 7.35
CA ASP A 614 -10.40 5.11 7.76
C ASP A 614 -9.36 5.55 8.81
N LEU A 615 -8.25 6.09 8.32
CA LEU A 615 -7.15 6.64 9.13
C LEU A 615 -7.52 7.90 9.91
N THR A 616 -8.80 8.32 9.96
CA THR A 616 -9.26 9.41 10.86
C THR A 616 -9.54 8.94 12.29
N GLY A 617 -9.48 7.63 12.56
CA GLY A 617 -9.56 7.06 13.91
C GLY A 617 -8.41 7.47 14.85
N ALA A 618 -8.55 7.19 16.15
CA ALA A 618 -7.57 7.57 17.16
C ALA A 618 -6.17 6.96 16.90
N ASP A 619 -6.12 5.70 16.46
CA ASP A 619 -4.88 5.01 16.11
C ASP A 619 -4.22 5.63 14.86
N GLY A 620 -5.04 6.12 13.91
CA GLY A 620 -4.58 6.89 12.75
C GLY A 620 -3.99 8.25 13.11
N ALA A 621 -4.49 8.90 14.17
CA ALA A 621 -3.88 10.13 14.70
C ALA A 621 -2.52 9.88 15.37
N VAL A 622 -2.36 8.76 16.09
CA VAL A 622 -1.05 8.34 16.64
C VAL A 622 -0.08 8.00 15.52
N LEU A 623 -0.52 7.21 14.53
CA LEU A 623 0.28 6.89 13.35
C LEU A 623 0.70 8.16 12.59
N ALA A 624 -0.19 9.13 12.41
CA ALA A 624 0.12 10.39 11.73
C ALA A 624 1.18 11.22 12.47
N ASP A 625 1.12 11.29 13.81
CA ASP A 625 2.11 12.01 14.62
C ASP A 625 3.51 11.36 14.49
N VAL A 626 3.57 10.02 14.61
CA VAL A 626 4.82 9.26 14.44
C VAL A 626 5.33 9.29 12.99
N VAL A 627 4.46 9.32 11.97
CA VAL A 627 4.89 9.46 10.56
C VAL A 627 5.42 10.87 10.26
N VAL A 628 4.97 11.90 10.98
CA VAL A 628 5.48 13.28 10.86
C VAL A 628 6.77 13.50 11.67
N GLN A 629 6.93 12.85 12.83
CA GLN A 629 8.17 12.85 13.63
C GLN A 629 8.64 11.42 13.99
N PRO A 630 9.13 10.63 13.02
CA PRO A 630 9.52 9.23 13.26
C PRO A 630 10.85 9.08 14.00
N VAL A 631 11.61 10.17 14.17
CA VAL A 631 12.83 10.22 14.99
C VAL A 631 12.77 11.43 15.92
N VAL A 632 12.99 11.20 17.22
CA VAL A 632 12.97 12.24 18.27
C VAL A 632 14.29 12.25 19.04
N ALA A 633 14.91 13.42 19.17
CA ALA A 633 16.10 13.61 19.99
C ALA A 633 15.73 13.83 21.47
N GLN A 634 16.37 13.08 22.37
CA GLN A 634 16.28 13.27 23.82
C GLN A 634 17.59 13.87 24.33
N SER A 635 17.59 15.18 24.60
CA SER A 635 18.76 15.88 25.13
C SER A 635 18.88 15.77 26.65
N SER A 636 20.11 15.56 27.13
CA SER A 636 20.47 15.52 28.55
C SER A 636 21.83 16.17 28.77
N ARG A 637 21.83 17.37 29.34
CA ARG A 637 23.04 18.18 29.52
C ARG A 637 23.66 17.89 30.89
N ILE A 638 24.92 17.46 30.90
CA ILE A 638 25.72 17.20 32.11
C ILE A 638 26.31 18.52 32.59
N ASN A 639 26.37 18.73 33.91
CA ASN A 639 26.80 20.00 34.51
C ASN A 639 25.96 21.21 34.00
N ALA A 640 24.69 20.96 33.67
CA ALA A 640 23.81 21.90 32.98
C ALA A 640 23.75 23.26 33.68
N SER A 641 23.96 24.35 32.94
CA SER A 641 23.91 25.68 33.55
C SER A 641 22.47 26.13 33.81
N PRO A 642 22.17 26.70 35.00
CA PRO A 642 20.95 27.49 35.23
C PRO A 642 20.85 28.76 34.36
N GLY A 643 21.96 29.16 33.73
CA GLY A 643 22.04 30.28 32.79
C GLY A 643 22.27 31.66 33.41
N GLY A 644 22.65 32.61 32.55
CA GLY A 644 22.67 34.05 32.82
C GLY A 644 23.83 34.51 33.71
N ALA A 645 23.56 34.66 35.01
CA ALA A 645 24.56 35.16 35.95
C ALA A 645 25.66 34.11 36.20
N THR A 646 25.31 32.83 36.21
CA THR A 646 26.24 31.71 36.42
C THR A 646 27.27 31.61 35.29
N ASP A 647 26.82 31.61 34.03
CA ASP A 647 27.68 31.50 32.84
C ASP A 647 28.79 32.56 32.79
N SER A 648 28.48 33.76 33.29
CA SER A 648 29.37 34.92 33.22
C SER A 648 30.16 35.17 34.51
N ALA A 649 29.86 34.46 35.60
CA ALA A 649 30.50 34.66 36.90
C ALA A 649 32.02 34.36 36.90
N PRO A 650 32.52 33.23 36.35
CA PRO A 650 33.95 32.95 36.28
C PRO A 650 34.75 34.08 35.60
N LEU A 651 34.21 34.57 34.48
CA LEU A 651 34.76 35.66 33.69
C LEU A 651 34.77 36.99 34.46
N VAL A 652 33.63 37.39 35.02
CA VAL A 652 33.50 38.66 35.75
C VAL A 652 34.41 38.68 36.98
N VAL A 653 34.48 37.57 37.73
CA VAL A 653 35.35 37.43 38.91
C VAL A 653 36.82 37.59 38.52
N ALA A 654 37.32 36.86 37.52
CA ALA A 654 38.72 36.94 37.10
C ALA A 654 39.11 38.34 36.61
N LEU A 655 38.24 38.99 35.82
CA LEU A 655 38.48 40.35 35.32
C LEU A 655 38.49 41.39 36.45
N VAL A 656 37.54 41.31 37.39
CA VAL A 656 37.46 42.24 38.53
C VAL A 656 38.68 42.09 39.43
N LEU A 657 39.16 40.86 39.69
CA LEU A 657 40.39 40.61 40.43
C LEU A 657 41.64 41.19 39.74
N TRP A 658 41.79 41.01 38.43
CA TRP A 658 42.93 41.60 37.70
C TRP A 658 42.89 43.13 37.74
N LEU A 659 41.71 43.73 37.53
CA LEU A 659 41.52 45.18 37.55
C LEU A 659 41.76 45.78 38.95
N GLY A 660 41.41 45.08 40.02
CA GLY A 660 41.69 45.52 41.39
C GLY A 660 43.16 45.38 41.77
N ALA A 661 43.81 44.28 41.39
CA ALA A 661 45.26 44.11 41.51
C ALA A 661 46.02 45.24 40.79
N PHE A 662 45.64 45.54 39.54
CA PHE A 662 46.14 46.68 38.77
C PHE A 662 45.87 48.02 39.47
N ALA A 663 44.63 48.28 39.89
CA ALA A 663 44.23 49.55 40.52
C ALA A 663 44.97 49.82 41.84
N SER A 664 45.26 48.77 42.63
CA SER A 664 46.05 48.90 43.85
C SER A 664 47.44 49.52 43.60
N LEU A 665 48.04 49.27 42.43
CA LEU A 665 49.34 49.81 42.00
C LEU A 665 49.25 51.16 41.28
N LEU A 666 48.06 51.77 41.22
CA LEU A 666 47.90 53.20 40.92
C LEU A 666 48.05 54.05 42.19
N VAL A 667 47.73 53.47 43.36
CA VAL A 667 47.80 54.11 44.67
C VAL A 667 49.09 53.74 45.42
N LEU A 668 49.58 52.50 45.26
CA LEU A 668 50.75 51.96 45.96
C LEU A 668 51.98 51.90 45.05
N GLU A 669 53.15 52.24 45.61
CA GLU A 669 54.44 52.04 44.95
C GLU A 669 54.75 50.53 44.81
N ALA A 670 54.85 50.03 43.58
CA ALA A 670 55.21 48.64 43.28
C ALA A 670 56.57 48.21 43.87
N LEU A 671 57.52 49.15 44.03
CA LEU A 671 58.75 48.96 44.79
C LEU A 671 58.95 50.21 45.69
N PRO A 672 58.80 50.10 47.02
CA PRO A 672 58.80 51.28 47.90
C PRO A 672 60.12 52.07 47.87
N ALA A 673 60.07 53.33 47.45
CA ALA A 673 61.25 54.16 47.21
C ALA A 673 62.13 54.30 48.47
N ARG A 674 61.50 54.49 49.64
CA ARG A 674 62.19 54.58 50.95
C ARG A 674 62.94 53.31 51.36
N LYS A 675 62.60 52.13 50.81
CA LYS A 675 63.32 50.87 51.09
C LYS A 675 64.38 50.54 50.04
N LEU A 676 64.23 51.01 48.79
CA LEU A 676 65.29 50.92 47.78
C LEU A 676 66.54 51.69 48.20
N ALA A 677 66.39 52.82 48.91
CA ALA A 677 67.49 53.63 49.45
C ALA A 677 68.04 53.15 50.82
N ALA A 678 67.52 52.06 51.38
CA ALA A 678 67.92 51.53 52.68
C ALA A 678 68.64 50.17 52.54
N PRO A 679 69.57 49.82 53.45
CA PRO A 679 70.25 48.52 53.44
C PRO A 679 69.25 47.39 53.74
N SER A 680 68.62 46.87 52.69
CA SER A 680 67.59 45.84 52.77
C SER A 680 67.63 44.95 51.54
N SER A 681 67.33 43.65 51.71
CA SER A 681 67.43 42.68 50.61
C SER A 681 66.41 42.98 49.51
N ALA A 682 66.84 42.87 48.25
CA ALA A 682 65.99 43.11 47.07
C ALA A 682 64.69 42.29 47.10
N ALA A 683 64.76 41.05 47.60
CA ALA A 683 63.60 40.20 47.84
C ALA A 683 62.65 40.80 48.91
N GLY A 684 63.18 41.32 50.02
CA GLY A 684 62.40 41.99 51.05
C GLY A 684 61.73 43.29 50.58
N VAL A 685 62.35 44.03 49.65
CA VAL A 685 61.73 45.21 49.02
C VAL A 685 60.57 44.80 48.11
N ALA A 686 60.79 43.81 47.24
CA ALA A 686 59.77 43.28 46.33
C ALA A 686 58.58 42.68 47.10
N LEU A 687 58.84 41.80 48.08
CA LEU A 687 57.82 41.15 48.89
C LEU A 687 57.00 42.14 49.72
N LEU A 688 57.60 43.24 50.21
CA LEU A 688 56.87 44.29 50.93
C LEU A 688 55.97 45.14 50.01
N GLY A 689 56.39 45.39 48.76
CA GLY A 689 55.54 46.01 47.75
C GLY A 689 54.36 45.11 47.39
N TRP A 690 54.66 43.84 47.09
CA TRP A 690 53.69 42.79 46.77
C TRP A 690 52.62 42.64 47.85
N ARG A 691 53.03 42.41 49.10
CA ARG A 691 52.13 42.11 50.23
C ARG A 691 51.04 43.18 50.42
N ARG A 692 51.37 44.44 50.14
CA ARG A 692 50.40 45.55 50.22
C ARG A 692 49.33 45.45 49.13
N SER A 693 49.72 45.12 47.90
CA SER A 693 48.79 44.88 46.78
C SER A 693 47.98 43.59 46.99
N ALA A 694 48.63 42.50 47.40
CA ALA A 694 48.01 41.21 47.66
C ALA A 694 46.94 41.26 48.76
N VAL A 695 47.12 42.06 49.83
CA VAL A 695 46.09 42.25 50.85
C VAL A 695 44.82 42.91 50.28
N TRP A 696 44.96 43.93 49.42
CA TRP A 696 43.79 44.52 48.73
C TRP A 696 43.11 43.50 47.79
N GLY A 697 43.89 42.68 47.08
CA GLY A 697 43.38 41.59 46.27
C GLY A 697 42.61 40.54 47.07
N LEU A 698 43.12 40.14 48.24
CA LEU A 698 42.45 39.18 49.13
C LEU A 698 41.14 39.73 49.71
N VAL A 699 41.11 41.00 50.10
CA VAL A 699 39.86 41.68 50.52
C VAL A 699 38.84 41.69 49.37
N GLN A 700 39.29 41.97 48.14
CA GLN A 700 38.43 41.95 46.96
C GLN A 700 37.92 40.54 46.64
N ALA A 701 38.75 39.51 46.76
CA ALA A 701 38.35 38.11 46.57
C ALA A 701 37.30 37.67 47.60
N ALA A 702 37.47 38.05 48.87
CA ALA A 702 36.49 37.77 49.92
C ALA A 702 35.13 38.45 49.65
N VAL A 703 35.14 39.72 49.20
CA VAL A 703 33.91 40.46 48.82
C VAL A 703 33.23 39.80 47.61
N LEU A 704 33.99 39.39 46.59
CA LEU A 704 33.45 38.67 45.43
C LEU A 704 32.83 37.33 45.85
N GLY A 705 33.56 36.49 46.61
CA GLY A 705 33.08 35.20 47.09
C GLY A 705 31.80 35.29 47.92
N ALA A 706 31.67 36.32 48.76
CA ALA A 706 30.43 36.60 49.51
C ALA A 706 29.28 37.10 48.61
N SER A 707 29.58 37.77 47.49
CA SER A 707 28.56 38.33 46.59
C SER A 707 27.91 37.30 45.66
N LEU A 708 28.61 36.21 45.30
CA LEU A 708 28.10 35.17 44.40
C LEU A 708 26.80 34.50 44.89
N PRO A 709 26.72 33.95 46.13
CA PRO A 709 25.47 33.34 46.62
C PRO A 709 24.33 34.36 46.80
N LEU A 710 24.65 35.64 47.09
CA LEU A 710 23.65 36.71 47.17
C LEU A 710 23.03 37.06 45.81
N LEU A 711 23.68 36.67 44.70
CA LEU A 711 23.17 36.79 43.33
C LEU A 711 22.49 35.50 42.83
N GLY A 712 22.31 34.50 43.71
CA GLY A 712 21.72 33.20 43.36
C GLY A 712 22.69 32.23 42.66
N ILE A 713 23.99 32.55 42.60
CA ILE A 713 25.00 31.72 41.94
C ILE A 713 25.45 30.62 42.92
N SER A 714 24.89 29.43 42.77
CA SER A 714 25.30 28.23 43.51
C SER A 714 26.66 27.72 43.01
N LEU A 715 27.60 27.53 43.92
CA LEU A 715 28.92 26.94 43.63
C LEU A 715 28.89 25.44 43.95
N VAL A 716 29.28 24.59 43.01
CA VAL A 716 29.41 23.13 43.24
C VAL A 716 30.50 22.81 44.25
N SER A 717 31.59 23.60 44.27
CA SER A 717 32.64 23.50 45.30
C SER A 717 33.04 24.88 45.83
N PRO A 718 32.31 25.43 46.82
CA PRO A 718 32.50 26.80 47.28
C PRO A 718 33.87 27.03 47.94
N VAL A 719 34.37 26.04 48.69
CA VAL A 719 35.68 26.14 49.36
C VAL A 719 36.82 26.21 48.34
N ALA A 720 36.77 25.39 47.29
CA ALA A 720 37.78 25.42 46.22
C ALA A 720 37.68 26.71 45.39
N ALA A 721 36.47 27.20 45.10
CA ALA A 721 36.28 28.46 44.37
C ALA A 721 36.80 29.68 45.15
N VAL A 722 36.56 29.74 46.47
CA VAL A 722 37.14 30.77 47.35
C VAL A 722 38.67 30.63 47.43
N GLY A 723 39.20 29.40 47.49
CA GLY A 723 40.64 29.15 47.42
C GLY A 723 41.28 29.62 46.10
N LEU A 724 40.66 29.30 44.96
CA LEU A 724 41.15 29.68 43.63
C LEU A 724 41.07 31.19 43.38
N THR A 725 39.99 31.86 43.81
CA THR A 725 39.89 33.33 43.72
C THR A 725 40.89 34.05 44.63
N ALA A 726 41.12 33.56 45.84
CA ALA A 726 42.16 34.09 46.73
C ALA A 726 43.57 33.91 46.12
N LEU A 727 43.88 32.73 45.58
CA LEU A 727 45.12 32.47 44.86
C LEU A 727 45.27 33.42 43.66
N ALA A 728 44.25 33.50 42.79
CA ALA A 728 44.24 34.36 41.61
C ALA A 728 44.55 35.83 41.97
N ALA A 729 43.91 36.38 43.00
CA ALA A 729 44.16 37.74 43.46
C ALA A 729 45.63 37.97 43.89
N VAL A 730 46.20 36.99 44.60
CA VAL A 730 47.58 36.99 45.10
C VAL A 730 48.60 36.88 43.95
N VAL A 731 48.30 36.08 42.91
CA VAL A 731 49.11 35.94 41.69
C VAL A 731 49.00 37.16 40.79
N PHE A 732 47.80 37.68 40.54
CA PHE A 732 47.57 38.87 39.71
C PHE A 732 48.25 40.12 40.32
N ALA A 733 48.31 40.23 41.65
CA ALA A 733 49.08 41.26 42.34
C ALA A 733 50.59 41.16 42.04
N ALA A 734 51.16 39.95 42.04
CA ALA A 734 52.57 39.72 41.69
C ALA A 734 52.86 40.06 40.23
N ILE A 735 52.02 39.62 39.29
CA ILE A 735 52.19 39.89 37.85
C ILE A 735 52.13 41.40 37.60
N ASN A 736 51.09 42.08 38.09
CA ASN A 736 50.96 43.52 37.91
C ASN A 736 52.13 44.30 38.54
N GLN A 737 52.65 43.84 39.69
CA GLN A 737 53.85 44.42 40.30
C GLN A 737 55.08 44.22 39.41
N ALA A 738 55.29 43.03 38.85
CA ALA A 738 56.43 42.73 37.97
C ALA A 738 56.44 43.62 36.71
N LEU A 739 55.27 43.80 36.07
CA LEU A 739 55.12 44.67 34.90
C LEU A 739 55.47 46.14 35.22
N VAL A 740 55.00 46.65 36.37
CA VAL A 740 55.27 48.03 36.84
C VAL A 740 56.70 48.17 37.38
N ALA A 741 57.31 47.11 37.89
CA ALA A 741 58.72 47.08 38.24
C ALA A 741 59.59 47.19 36.97
N LEU A 742 59.35 46.35 35.96
CA LEU A 742 60.10 46.36 34.70
C LEU A 742 60.01 47.71 33.98
N TRP A 743 58.80 48.18 33.66
CA TRP A 743 58.58 49.30 32.74
C TRP A 743 58.07 50.58 33.41
N GLY A 744 57.98 50.63 34.74
CA GLY A 744 57.47 51.79 35.48
C GLY A 744 56.05 52.13 35.06
N ARG A 745 55.79 53.42 34.79
CA ARG A 745 54.47 53.91 34.36
C ARG A 745 54.02 53.35 33.00
N THR A 746 54.96 52.85 32.18
CA THR A 746 54.66 52.11 30.94
C THR A 746 54.18 50.68 31.21
N GLY A 747 54.53 50.11 32.35
CA GLY A 747 54.05 48.78 32.78
C GLY A 747 52.54 48.73 32.98
N TRP A 748 51.90 49.86 33.30
CA TRP A 748 50.44 49.96 33.32
C TRP A 748 49.81 49.73 31.93
N VAL A 749 50.43 50.27 30.87
CA VAL A 749 49.98 50.08 29.48
C VAL A 749 50.16 48.61 29.07
N VAL A 750 51.28 47.99 29.46
CA VAL A 750 51.56 46.56 29.21
C VAL A 750 50.55 45.66 29.94
N SER A 751 50.17 45.97 31.19
CA SER A 751 49.15 45.19 31.91
C SER A 751 47.78 45.24 31.22
N ILE A 752 47.34 46.40 30.75
CA ILE A 752 46.05 46.52 30.05
C ILE A 752 46.10 45.84 28.67
N ALA A 753 47.23 45.90 27.96
CA ALA A 753 47.41 45.18 26.69
C ALA A 753 47.40 43.65 26.92
N LEU A 754 48.07 43.18 27.98
CA LEU A 754 48.05 41.77 28.39
C LEU A 754 46.65 41.33 28.84
N LEU A 755 45.87 42.19 29.50
CA LEU A 755 44.46 41.93 29.81
C LEU A 755 43.61 41.80 28.54
N GLY A 756 43.83 42.64 27.53
CA GLY A 756 43.16 42.52 26.23
C GLY A 756 43.51 41.23 25.48
N ALA A 757 44.79 40.84 25.48
CA ALA A 757 45.23 39.56 24.92
C ALA A 757 44.65 38.36 25.68
N GLN A 758 44.55 38.45 27.02
CA GLN A 758 43.91 37.45 27.87
C GLN A 758 42.42 37.31 27.59
N VAL A 759 41.69 38.42 27.44
CA VAL A 759 40.26 38.41 27.07
C VAL A 759 40.04 37.77 25.69
N ALA A 760 40.96 37.97 24.76
CA ALA A 760 40.93 37.32 23.45
C ALA A 760 41.28 35.81 23.50
N ALA A 761 41.82 35.30 24.62
CA ALA A 761 42.18 33.89 24.83
C ALA A 761 41.21 33.14 25.78
N LEU A 762 39.96 33.59 25.89
CA LEU A 762 38.91 32.95 26.71
C LEU A 762 38.07 31.95 25.92
N GLY A 763 37.69 30.84 26.57
CA GLY A 763 36.79 29.80 26.05
C GLY A 763 35.36 29.82 26.61
N GLY A 764 35.14 30.27 27.85
CA GLY A 764 33.89 30.08 28.61
C GLY A 764 32.56 30.67 28.08
N ILE A 765 32.52 31.21 26.85
CA ILE A 765 31.26 31.60 26.16
C ILE A 765 31.24 31.06 24.70
N VAL A 766 32.41 30.91 24.07
CA VAL A 766 32.56 30.32 22.74
C VAL A 766 33.79 29.42 22.78
N PRO A 767 33.67 28.11 22.48
CA PRO A 767 34.72 27.12 22.68
C PRO A 767 36.08 27.59 22.16
N ILE A 768 37.12 27.45 22.98
CA ILE A 768 38.46 27.93 22.62
C ILE A 768 39.04 27.15 21.43
N GLU A 769 38.61 25.90 21.27
CA GLU A 769 38.86 24.95 20.17
C GLU A 769 38.63 25.59 18.80
N THR A 770 37.57 26.40 18.67
CA THR A 770 37.20 27.12 17.43
C THR A 770 38.13 28.29 17.10
N ALA A 771 38.96 28.73 18.05
CA ALA A 771 39.78 29.93 17.90
C ALA A 771 41.05 29.69 17.06
N PRO A 772 41.59 30.75 16.42
CA PRO A 772 42.92 30.68 15.79
C PRO A 772 43.97 30.12 16.76
N ALA A 773 44.85 29.24 16.25
CA ALA A 773 45.74 28.41 17.07
C ALA A 773 46.60 29.18 18.09
N VAL A 774 46.93 30.45 17.81
CA VAL A 774 47.64 31.34 18.74
C VAL A 774 46.83 31.59 20.01
N PHE A 775 45.51 31.81 19.92
CA PHE A 775 44.66 32.00 21.10
C PHE A 775 44.45 30.70 21.88
N ARG A 776 44.41 29.55 21.20
CA ARG A 776 44.40 28.22 21.85
C ARG A 776 45.65 27.99 22.69
N ALA A 777 46.83 28.26 22.14
CA ALA A 777 48.09 28.16 22.87
C ALA A 777 48.21 29.18 24.02
N LEU A 778 47.60 30.36 23.89
CA LEU A 778 47.58 31.38 24.94
C LEU A 778 46.61 31.07 26.08
N ASN A 779 45.48 30.43 25.83
CA ASN A 779 44.49 30.07 26.84
C ASN A 779 45.11 29.20 27.96
N GLY A 780 45.69 28.06 27.62
CA GLY A 780 46.27 27.11 28.59
C GLY A 780 47.53 27.59 29.33
N VAL A 781 48.02 28.81 29.07
CA VAL A 781 49.23 29.37 29.69
C VAL A 781 48.96 30.69 30.40
N LEU A 782 48.00 31.50 29.93
CA LEU A 782 47.75 32.82 30.50
C LEU A 782 46.95 32.75 31.81
N PRO A 783 47.28 33.59 32.81
CA PRO A 783 46.78 33.42 34.17
C PRO A 783 45.32 33.86 34.37
N VAL A 784 44.75 34.75 33.54
CA VAL A 784 43.31 35.05 33.59
C VAL A 784 42.47 33.92 32.98
N PRO A 785 42.71 33.42 31.75
CA PRO A 785 41.98 32.26 31.22
C PRO A 785 42.02 31.04 32.15
N LEU A 786 43.20 30.64 32.63
CA LEU A 786 43.34 29.54 33.61
C LEU A 786 42.44 29.70 34.86
N VAL A 787 42.20 30.93 35.31
CA VAL A 787 41.30 31.22 36.44
C VAL A 787 39.83 31.21 36.01
N VAL A 788 39.50 31.66 34.81
CA VAL A 788 38.12 31.61 34.27
C VAL A 788 37.70 30.16 34.08
N ASP A 789 38.52 29.36 33.40
CA ASP A 789 38.21 27.98 33.07
C ASP A 789 38.20 27.11 34.35
N GLY A 790 39.20 27.29 35.22
CA GLY A 790 39.22 26.66 36.55
C GLY A 790 38.07 27.07 37.48
N LEU A 791 37.50 28.28 37.34
CA LEU A 791 36.29 28.68 38.07
C LEU A 791 35.01 28.12 37.42
N ALA A 792 34.97 27.95 36.10
CA ALA A 792 33.81 27.39 35.39
C ALA A 792 33.46 25.98 35.90
N HIS A 793 34.45 25.09 36.03
CA HIS A 793 34.25 23.74 36.58
C HIS A 793 33.87 23.75 38.07
N LEU A 794 34.29 24.76 38.83
CA LEU A 794 33.90 24.93 40.25
C LEU A 794 32.51 25.57 40.43
N THR A 795 32.01 26.30 39.42
CA THR A 795 30.62 26.78 39.35
C THR A 795 29.63 25.74 38.84
N LEU A 796 29.97 24.97 37.80
CA LEU A 796 29.04 24.09 37.07
C LEU A 796 29.21 22.60 37.40
N GLY A 797 30.40 22.17 37.84
CA GLY A 797 30.81 20.76 37.91
C GLY A 797 31.72 20.36 36.75
N GLY A 798 32.22 19.12 36.78
CA GLY A 798 33.12 18.54 35.76
C GLY A 798 34.54 18.22 36.27
N GLN A 799 35.25 17.34 35.56
CA GLN A 799 36.65 16.94 35.86
C GLN A 799 37.68 17.55 34.89
N VAL A 800 37.24 18.40 33.96
CA VAL A 800 38.05 18.95 32.87
C VAL A 800 39.27 19.70 33.39
N GLY A 801 40.45 19.12 33.17
CA GLY A 801 41.71 19.60 33.75
C GLY A 801 41.78 19.42 35.27
N SER A 802 42.71 18.59 35.75
CA SER A 802 42.87 18.45 37.20
C SER A 802 43.21 19.80 37.84
N LEU A 803 42.44 20.24 38.83
CA LEU A 803 42.53 21.57 39.46
C LEU A 803 43.95 21.91 39.95
N SER A 804 44.74 20.88 40.27
CA SER A 804 46.17 20.98 40.58
C SER A 804 47.01 21.57 39.46
N THR A 805 46.68 21.38 38.17
CA THR A 805 47.36 22.00 37.03
C THR A 805 47.15 23.52 36.99
N VAL A 806 45.90 23.98 37.13
CA VAL A 806 45.55 25.41 37.23
C VAL A 806 46.28 26.05 38.42
N VAL A 807 46.23 25.41 39.59
CA VAL A 807 46.93 25.87 40.80
C VAL A 807 48.45 25.89 40.61
N ALA A 808 49.05 24.85 40.01
CA ALA A 808 50.48 24.80 39.75
C ALA A 808 50.95 25.87 38.76
N SER A 809 50.21 26.09 37.67
CA SER A 809 50.49 27.15 36.69
C SER A 809 50.40 28.55 37.33
N LEU A 810 49.41 28.79 38.20
CA LEU A 810 49.30 30.05 38.95
C LEU A 810 50.45 30.23 39.95
N LEU A 811 50.85 29.17 40.68
CA LEU A 811 52.03 29.21 41.55
C LEU A 811 53.33 29.45 40.76
N GLY A 812 53.45 28.89 39.56
CA GLY A 812 54.54 29.20 38.62
C GLY A 812 54.57 30.68 38.24
N TRP A 813 53.43 31.26 37.83
CA TRP A 813 53.30 32.70 37.57
C TRP A 813 53.65 33.56 38.78
N LEU A 814 53.28 33.15 39.98
CA LEU A 814 53.62 33.85 41.23
C LEU A 814 55.14 33.86 41.48
N VAL A 815 55.81 32.70 41.38
CA VAL A 815 57.26 32.56 41.55
C VAL A 815 58.02 33.37 40.51
N VAL A 816 57.65 33.27 39.23
CA VAL A 816 58.26 34.04 38.14
C VAL A 816 58.10 35.55 38.35
N SER A 817 56.89 36.01 38.68
CA SER A 817 56.60 37.44 38.83
C SER A 817 57.28 38.07 40.06
N LEU A 818 57.32 37.34 41.19
CA LEU A 818 58.11 37.75 42.34
C LEU A 818 59.61 37.74 42.01
N GLY A 819 60.12 36.70 41.35
CA GLY A 819 61.50 36.60 40.89
C GLY A 819 61.94 37.80 40.05
N VAL A 820 61.19 38.12 39.00
CA VAL A 820 61.38 39.34 38.17
C VAL A 820 61.37 40.60 39.03
N SER A 821 60.42 40.73 39.96
CA SER A 821 60.34 41.88 40.87
C SER A 821 61.58 42.00 41.78
N THR A 822 62.14 40.88 42.26
CA THR A 822 63.40 40.89 43.05
C THR A 822 64.61 41.28 42.20
N LEU A 823 64.71 40.80 40.95
CA LEU A 823 65.82 41.12 40.04
C LEU A 823 65.80 42.60 39.68
N VAL A 824 64.62 43.16 39.39
CA VAL A 824 64.46 44.59 39.15
C VAL A 824 64.76 45.42 40.41
N ALA A 825 64.34 44.98 41.60
CA ALA A 825 64.70 45.65 42.85
C ALA A 825 66.23 45.69 43.04
N ARG A 826 66.92 44.56 42.83
CA ARG A 826 68.38 44.45 42.90
C ARG A 826 69.08 45.38 41.91
N GLY A 827 68.64 45.40 40.66
CA GLY A 827 69.18 46.30 39.63
C GLY A 827 68.88 47.78 39.87
N ARG A 828 67.82 48.11 40.63
CA ARG A 828 67.52 49.49 41.08
C ARG A 828 68.31 49.93 42.30
N GLN A 829 68.78 48.99 43.13
CA GLN A 829 69.67 49.25 44.27
C GLN A 829 71.14 49.46 43.86
N GLN A 830 71.53 49.09 42.63
CA GLN A 830 72.89 49.24 42.12
C GLN A 830 73.07 50.57 41.37
N THR A 831 73.65 51.57 42.04
CA THR A 831 74.00 52.87 41.44
C THR A 831 75.24 52.74 40.56
N SER A 832 75.11 52.95 39.25
CA SER A 832 76.27 53.01 38.36
C SER A 832 76.97 54.37 38.41
N VAL A 833 78.30 54.37 38.28
CA VAL A 833 79.15 55.59 38.29
C VAL A 833 78.66 56.63 37.25
N ALA A 834 78.14 56.17 36.12
CA ALA A 834 77.58 57.02 35.07
C ALA A 834 76.27 57.75 35.46
N ARG A 835 75.56 57.34 36.51
CA ARG A 835 74.43 58.10 37.08
C ARG A 835 74.93 59.15 38.07
N LEU A 836 75.78 58.76 39.03
CA LEU A 836 76.45 59.69 39.96
C LEU A 836 77.10 60.87 39.22
N ARG A 837 77.81 60.60 38.11
CA ARG A 837 78.44 61.64 37.28
C ARG A 837 77.44 62.54 36.51
N ARG A 838 76.18 62.12 36.30
CA ARG A 838 75.13 62.97 35.73
C ARG A 838 74.46 63.82 36.80
N ASP A 839 74.12 63.21 37.93
CA ASP A 839 73.35 63.85 38.98
C ASP A 839 74.18 64.96 39.68
N LEU A 840 75.50 64.75 39.83
CA LEU A 840 76.45 65.78 40.31
C LEU A 840 76.66 66.96 39.34
N VAL A 841 76.36 66.80 38.04
CA VAL A 841 76.48 67.87 37.02
C VAL A 841 75.15 68.63 36.85
N ALA A 842 74.06 68.15 37.48
CA ALA A 842 72.72 68.71 37.37
C ALA A 842 72.34 69.67 38.52
N VAL A 843 73.29 70.03 39.38
CA VAL A 843 73.09 70.98 40.50
C VAL A 843 73.45 72.40 40.04
N PRO A 844 72.49 73.35 39.97
CA PRO A 844 72.80 74.76 39.91
C PRO A 844 73.33 75.24 41.27
N ALA A 845 74.25 76.21 41.26
CA ALA A 845 74.67 76.93 42.46
C ALA A 845 73.59 77.92 42.95
#